data_AF-A0A9D6T5W1-F1
#
_entry.id   AF-A0A9D6T5W1-F1
#
_cell.length_a   1.000
_cell.length_b   1.000
_cell.length_c   1.000
_cell.angle_alpha   90.00
_cell.angle_beta   90.00
_cell.angle_gamma   90.00
#
_symmetry.space_group_name_H-M   'P 1'
#
loop_
_entity.id
_entity.type
_entity.pdbx_description
1 polymer ?
#
loop_
_entity_poly.entity_id
_entity_poly.type
_entity_poly.pdbx_seq_one_letter_code
_entity_poly.pdbx_strand_id
1 'polypeptide(L)'
;MCGIAGILGGGAGAREQVGVMVNALVHRGPDGEGSFSDPWVALGMRRLAIIDVAGGQQPQSNENGAVWIVFNGEIYNHAELRGELVTHGHVFRTGSDTEVIVHGYEQWGIDGCLERLRGMFALLLWDAPRRELFAARDRLGIKPLYYTQVGRQWFFASEIKALLACAGVPRAVNSNAIAPYLLRQYVPAPETFFEGINKLLPGHYLRLDPSGAPSLRPFWCLSFGGGQDGPAFGAAAAALRQQVIEAVQSHLVSDVPVGCLLSGGLDSAIVTAVMAQLNRQPVRTYTVGFPEVPALDERRYARLVATQYRTKHTELEVSLAAADLLRRVASHLDEPLADAAALPTYAICNAARQHVTVLLTGEGGDELFAGYPRYWLSRIADRLCRLPARPRQAVLGALAALMPDGRARNAWRKLAYAADDPLARNALWTGVFSPAEVAHLRGGQEPAVLADPDSPAWPYCNDTPPRDGLHRLLYWDLRQWLVDDVLMKVDKMSMAASVEARVPFLDHRLVEYAAQLAPEYKLRRGRGKAVLRAAFRDWLPAETAARGKTAFRLPLDEWFRADLGRWLAQVASAGGSFCRSFLDHRAVEGMIADHVMGAAANGQRLWTLLCAELWYAQWFGPQRRADESRAGAQRERGVLVVADLPCERWPSMDRYAQALLGHLDGVGRDYVVSAAPVNGHNGAAPVSAPRRYWNRLVAYPSSLRGYRPDAVHVLDHTYAHILARFPGCPSLLTIHDLWPLRRERQRSARQLVLDELTRRMVEGMRAATLLCADSGFSKREACALAGIPPERVRVIPLGLDGAFLTLIAAARVQEFAQRVFAAAAPRLLHVGSCDARKNIEGLLHIVAELRRISPRTRLLQIGGRFSAAQLLLIAQLQLEGVVQQHPQVSEQDLLLAYRAADALLLPSLYEGFGFPVLEAQAAGLPVLCSNRASLPEVAGDGAVILDPEQPSTWVAAMLDLLESRDRRERLVDCGLGNARQYTWQRTAAAVASLYEELLNH
;
A
#
# COMPACT_ATOMS: atom_id res chain seq x y z
N MET A 1 18.44 -7.63 -6.02
CA MET A 1 17.76 -6.73 -5.06
C MET A 1 17.17 -7.48 -3.91
N CYS A 2 17.24 -6.95 -2.69
CA CYS A 2 17.03 -7.79 -1.52
C CYS A 2 16.39 -7.04 -0.34
N GLY A 3 15.98 -7.78 0.68
CA GLY A 3 15.92 -7.28 2.05
C GLY A 3 17.01 -7.96 2.84
N ILE A 4 17.88 -7.21 3.52
CA ILE A 4 18.96 -7.78 4.35
C ILE A 4 18.70 -7.53 5.82
N ALA A 5 19.15 -8.45 6.66
CA ALA A 5 19.11 -8.37 8.11
C ALA A 5 20.37 -9.00 8.70
N GLY A 6 20.81 -8.52 9.86
CA GLY A 6 21.94 -9.10 10.56
C GLY A 6 21.95 -8.75 12.04
N ILE A 7 22.57 -9.63 12.83
CA ILE A 7 22.76 -9.47 14.26
C ILE A 7 24.23 -9.80 14.57
N LEU A 8 24.93 -8.86 15.20
CA LEU A 8 26.25 -9.09 15.79
C LEU A 8 26.10 -9.22 17.31
N GLY A 9 26.60 -10.32 17.87
CA GLY A 9 26.41 -10.73 19.26
C GLY A 9 25.05 -11.40 19.48
N GLY A 10 24.98 -12.48 20.27
CA GLY A 10 23.70 -13.12 20.59
C GLY A 10 23.70 -14.63 20.83
N GLY A 11 24.82 -15.32 20.59
CA GLY A 11 24.91 -16.77 20.81
C GLY A 11 23.86 -17.56 20.00
N ALA A 12 23.39 -18.68 20.56
CA ALA A 12 22.56 -19.64 19.84
C ALA A 12 21.22 -19.08 19.31
N GLY A 13 20.66 -18.01 19.90
CA GLY A 13 19.35 -17.45 19.51
C GLY A 13 19.37 -16.42 18.38
N ALA A 14 20.55 -15.96 17.95
CA ALA A 14 20.68 -14.92 16.93
C ALA A 14 20.16 -15.38 15.55
N ARG A 15 20.29 -16.68 15.26
CA ARG A 15 19.84 -17.26 13.98
C ARG A 15 18.32 -17.22 13.85
N GLU A 16 17.59 -17.62 14.89
CA GLU A 16 16.13 -17.58 14.93
C GLU A 16 15.63 -16.13 14.86
N GLN A 17 16.27 -15.21 15.58
CA GLN A 17 15.97 -13.78 15.53
C GLN A 17 16.12 -13.23 14.11
N VAL A 18 17.24 -13.50 13.42
CA VAL A 18 17.42 -13.11 12.01
C VAL A 18 16.35 -13.72 11.11
N GLY A 19 15.94 -14.97 11.35
CA GLY A 19 14.82 -15.59 10.62
C GLY A 19 13.53 -14.77 10.73
N VAL A 20 13.20 -14.27 11.93
CA VAL A 20 12.05 -13.39 12.16
C VAL A 20 12.22 -12.03 11.45
N MET A 21 13.41 -11.44 11.49
CA MET A 21 13.71 -10.18 10.79
C MET A 21 13.50 -10.33 9.27
N VAL A 22 14.03 -11.39 8.68
CA VAL A 22 13.95 -11.70 7.24
C VAL A 22 12.51 -12.00 6.82
N ASN A 23 11.67 -12.54 7.70
CA ASN A 23 10.24 -12.72 7.44
C ASN A 23 9.47 -11.39 7.34
N ALA A 24 9.90 -10.34 8.03
CA ALA A 24 9.31 -9.02 7.88
C ALA A 24 9.65 -8.35 6.52
N LEU A 25 10.57 -8.92 5.74
CA LEU A 25 11.12 -8.35 4.51
C LEU A 25 10.68 -9.08 3.22
N VAL A 26 9.73 -10.02 3.28
CA VAL A 26 9.33 -10.84 2.11
C VAL A 26 8.97 -10.00 0.89
N HIS A 27 8.26 -8.87 1.07
CA HIS A 27 7.87 -7.99 -0.03
C HIS A 27 9.06 -7.47 -0.84
N ARG A 28 10.23 -7.32 -0.22
CA ARG A 28 11.44 -6.86 -0.91
C ARG A 28 12.11 -7.94 -1.76
N GLY A 29 11.86 -9.20 -1.46
CA GLY A 29 12.54 -10.32 -2.09
C GLY A 29 11.72 -11.61 -1.99
N PRO A 30 10.66 -11.74 -2.80
CA PRO A 30 9.76 -12.88 -2.76
C PRO A 30 10.33 -14.15 -3.43
N ASP A 31 11.45 -14.04 -4.17
CA ASP A 31 11.94 -15.13 -5.02
C ASP A 31 12.85 -16.12 -4.27
N GLY A 32 13.42 -15.71 -3.14
CA GLY A 32 14.30 -16.58 -2.34
C GLY A 32 14.61 -16.05 -0.94
N GLU A 33 15.20 -16.91 -0.12
CA GLU A 33 15.70 -16.58 1.21
C GLU A 33 17.03 -17.28 1.47
N GLY A 34 17.82 -16.73 2.38
CA GLY A 34 19.04 -17.37 2.85
C GLY A 34 19.49 -16.83 4.20
N SER A 35 20.29 -17.62 4.90
CA SER A 35 20.82 -17.27 6.21
C SER A 35 22.19 -17.90 6.42
N PHE A 36 23.06 -17.18 7.13
CA PHE A 36 24.35 -17.63 7.61
C PHE A 36 24.44 -17.31 9.10
N SER A 37 25.09 -18.17 9.88
CA SER A 37 25.33 -17.90 11.29
C SER A 37 26.60 -18.60 11.76
N ASP A 38 27.37 -17.90 12.58
CA ASP A 38 28.46 -18.46 13.37
C ASP A 38 28.26 -18.07 14.86
N PRO A 39 29.19 -18.37 15.79
CA PRO A 39 29.04 -18.02 17.20
C PRO A 39 28.91 -16.51 17.51
N TRP A 40 29.29 -15.63 16.58
CA TRP A 40 29.38 -14.18 16.77
C TRP A 40 28.34 -13.41 15.96
N VAL A 41 28.00 -13.88 14.76
CA VAL A 41 27.10 -13.18 13.84
C VAL A 41 26.02 -14.10 13.29
N ALA A 42 24.84 -13.52 13.04
CA ALA A 42 23.84 -14.09 12.16
C ALA A 42 23.52 -13.08 11.06
N LEU A 43 23.48 -13.53 9.81
CA LEU A 43 23.16 -12.75 8.63
C LEU A 43 22.01 -13.44 7.88
N GLY A 44 21.10 -12.66 7.30
CA GLY A 44 19.99 -13.21 6.56
C GLY A 44 19.45 -12.26 5.50
N MET A 45 18.78 -12.82 4.51
CA MET A 45 18.29 -12.05 3.38
C MET A 45 17.04 -12.64 2.72
N ARG A 46 16.28 -11.75 2.07
CA ARG A 46 15.23 -12.02 1.09
C ARG A 46 15.72 -11.59 -0.29
N ARG A 47 15.53 -12.43 -1.30
CA ARG A 47 16.07 -12.21 -2.66
C ARG A 47 14.96 -11.87 -3.65
N LEU A 48 15.12 -10.78 -4.38
CA LEU A 48 14.51 -10.49 -5.67
C LEU A 48 15.57 -10.76 -6.74
N ALA A 49 15.37 -11.82 -7.52
CA ALA A 49 16.36 -12.33 -8.45
C ALA A 49 16.38 -11.49 -9.74
N ILE A 50 17.50 -10.83 -10.01
CA ILE A 50 17.68 -9.89 -11.15
C ILE A 50 18.89 -10.30 -11.99
N ILE A 51 20.06 -10.46 -11.36
CA ILE A 51 21.29 -10.98 -11.97
C ILE A 51 21.60 -12.37 -11.41
N ASP A 52 22.05 -13.25 -12.30
CA ASP A 52 22.39 -14.65 -12.02
C ASP A 52 21.25 -15.34 -11.25
N VAL A 53 20.07 -15.39 -11.88
CA VAL A 53 18.83 -15.87 -11.26
C VAL A 53 19.03 -17.25 -10.61
N ALA A 54 19.84 -18.13 -11.22
CA ALA A 54 20.13 -19.45 -10.70
C ALA A 54 21.23 -19.49 -9.62
N GLY A 55 22.34 -18.77 -9.80
CA GLY A 55 23.57 -18.90 -9.00
C GLY A 55 23.81 -17.83 -7.94
N GLY A 56 23.17 -16.65 -8.05
CA GLY A 56 23.43 -15.50 -7.17
C GLY A 56 22.77 -15.58 -5.79
N GLN A 57 22.74 -16.76 -5.16
CA GLN A 57 22.20 -16.97 -3.82
C GLN A 57 23.06 -16.26 -2.77
N GLN A 58 22.41 -15.73 -1.74
CA GLN A 58 23.05 -15.06 -0.62
C GLN A 58 22.52 -15.63 0.71
N PRO A 59 23.26 -15.56 1.83
CA PRO A 59 24.58 -14.97 2.00
C PRO A 59 25.66 -15.65 1.15
N GLN A 60 26.59 -14.86 0.63
CA GLN A 60 27.67 -15.36 -0.23
C GLN A 60 29.01 -15.28 0.50
N SER A 61 29.92 -16.21 0.23
CA SER A 61 31.25 -16.26 0.84
C SER A 61 32.37 -16.26 -0.20
N ASN A 62 33.60 -15.99 0.26
CA ASN A 62 34.81 -16.27 -0.50
C ASN A 62 35.06 -17.79 -0.60
N GLU A 63 36.16 -18.20 -1.25
CA GLU A 63 36.43 -19.60 -1.59
C GLU A 63 36.59 -20.50 -0.35
N ASN A 64 37.14 -19.95 0.73
CA ASN A 64 37.39 -20.69 1.96
C ASN A 64 36.32 -20.47 3.05
N GLY A 65 35.29 -19.66 2.79
CA GLY A 65 34.22 -19.39 3.74
C GLY A 65 34.64 -18.53 4.94
N ALA A 66 35.73 -17.76 4.82
CA ALA A 66 36.21 -16.86 5.88
C ALA A 66 35.53 -15.49 5.87
N VAL A 67 35.08 -15.02 4.70
CA VAL A 67 34.37 -13.74 4.54
C VAL A 67 32.98 -14.00 4.02
N TRP A 68 31.96 -13.40 4.63
CA TRP A 68 30.55 -13.57 4.28
C TRP A 68 29.87 -12.22 4.04
N ILE A 69 28.94 -12.17 3.08
CA ILE A 69 28.18 -10.96 2.77
C ILE A 69 26.68 -11.24 2.60
N VAL A 70 25.87 -10.28 3.05
CA VAL A 70 24.51 -10.05 2.53
C VAL A 70 24.43 -8.66 1.91
N PHE A 71 23.75 -8.56 0.78
CA PHE A 71 23.78 -7.42 -0.11
C PHE A 71 22.39 -7.11 -0.67
N ASN A 72 21.95 -5.85 -0.50
CA ASN A 72 20.77 -5.29 -1.16
C ASN A 72 21.22 -4.16 -2.10
N GLY A 73 21.29 -4.45 -3.39
CA GLY A 73 21.72 -3.47 -4.37
C GLY A 73 21.95 -4.05 -5.75
N GLU A 74 22.73 -3.30 -6.52
CA GLU A 74 23.26 -3.64 -7.84
C GLU A 74 24.64 -2.96 -8.03
N ILE A 75 25.67 -3.72 -8.42
CA ILE A 75 27.00 -3.19 -8.77
C ILE A 75 27.17 -3.15 -10.30
N TYR A 76 26.92 -1.99 -10.90
CA TYR A 76 26.88 -1.82 -12.36
C TYR A 76 28.23 -2.08 -13.06
N ASN A 77 29.35 -1.92 -12.36
CA ASN A 77 30.69 -2.24 -12.89
C ASN A 77 31.22 -3.62 -12.45
N HIS A 78 30.35 -4.55 -12.01
CA HIS A 78 30.80 -5.86 -11.53
C HIS A 78 31.62 -6.65 -12.56
N ALA A 79 31.29 -6.57 -13.85
CA ALA A 79 32.03 -7.28 -14.90
C ALA A 79 33.48 -6.76 -15.06
N GLU A 80 33.68 -5.44 -14.93
CA GLU A 80 35.01 -4.80 -14.95
C GLU A 80 35.82 -5.24 -13.73
N LEU A 81 35.22 -5.13 -12.53
CA LEU A 81 35.87 -5.51 -11.28
C LEU A 81 36.22 -7.00 -11.24
N ARG A 82 35.34 -7.86 -11.75
CA ARG A 82 35.61 -9.29 -11.89
C ARG A 82 36.82 -9.54 -12.77
N GLY A 83 36.94 -8.85 -13.90
CA GLY A 83 38.11 -8.95 -14.77
C GLY A 83 39.40 -8.59 -14.04
N GLU A 84 39.40 -7.50 -13.29
CA GLU A 84 40.55 -7.09 -12.46
C GLU A 84 40.85 -8.10 -11.35
N LEU A 85 39.84 -8.63 -10.65
CA LEU A 85 40.05 -9.58 -9.55
C LEU A 85 40.57 -10.93 -10.06
N VAL A 86 40.14 -11.38 -11.24
CA VAL A 86 40.66 -12.60 -11.87
C VAL A 86 42.15 -12.44 -12.21
N THR A 87 42.61 -11.28 -12.65
CA THR A 87 44.06 -11.07 -12.89
C THR A 87 44.89 -11.05 -11.61
N HIS A 88 44.27 -10.75 -10.46
CA HIS A 88 44.87 -10.87 -9.14
C HIS A 88 44.78 -12.29 -8.55
N GLY A 89 44.17 -13.25 -9.27
CA GLY A 89 44.14 -14.66 -8.89
C GLY A 89 42.88 -15.12 -8.13
N HIS A 90 41.85 -14.28 -8.00
CA HIS A 90 40.58 -14.65 -7.36
C HIS A 90 39.74 -15.60 -8.23
N VAL A 91 39.05 -16.57 -7.61
CA VAL A 91 38.30 -17.62 -8.32
C VAL A 91 36.80 -17.52 -8.03
N PHE A 92 36.06 -17.03 -9.03
CA PHE A 92 34.62 -16.83 -8.94
C PHE A 92 33.82 -18.13 -9.15
N ARG A 93 32.82 -18.35 -8.30
CA ARG A 93 31.87 -19.47 -8.34
C ARG A 93 30.54 -19.11 -9.00
N THR A 94 30.18 -17.83 -9.02
CA THR A 94 28.90 -17.32 -9.50
C THR A 94 29.09 -16.25 -10.57
N GLY A 95 28.00 -15.89 -11.26
CA GLY A 95 27.94 -14.72 -12.14
C GLY A 95 27.43 -13.47 -11.43
N SER A 96 27.10 -13.56 -10.13
CA SER A 96 26.48 -12.47 -9.38
C SER A 96 27.45 -11.32 -9.15
N ASP A 97 26.90 -10.11 -9.20
CA ASP A 97 27.52 -8.87 -8.77
C ASP A 97 27.92 -8.87 -7.28
N THR A 98 27.34 -9.75 -6.44
CA THR A 98 27.64 -9.82 -5.01
C THR A 98 29.05 -10.37 -4.75
N GLU A 99 29.52 -11.33 -5.55
CA GLU A 99 30.81 -12.00 -5.35
C GLU A 99 32.00 -11.06 -5.50
N VAL A 100 31.89 -10.05 -6.38
CA VAL A 100 32.96 -9.08 -6.62
C VAL A 100 33.25 -8.22 -5.39
N ILE A 101 32.26 -8.07 -4.49
CA ILE A 101 32.42 -7.30 -3.26
C ILE A 101 33.27 -8.09 -2.27
N VAL A 102 33.03 -9.40 -2.16
CA VAL A 102 33.77 -10.28 -1.24
C VAL A 102 35.24 -10.32 -1.63
N HIS A 103 35.53 -10.62 -2.90
CA HIS A 103 36.91 -10.64 -3.39
C HIS A 103 37.54 -9.25 -3.43
N GLY A 104 36.75 -8.21 -3.71
CA GLY A 104 37.21 -6.82 -3.66
C GLY A 104 37.65 -6.40 -2.25
N TYR A 105 36.93 -6.85 -1.22
CA TYR A 105 37.33 -6.64 0.17
C TYR A 105 38.64 -7.37 0.49
N GLU A 106 38.80 -8.62 0.05
CA GLU A 106 40.04 -9.38 0.25
C GLU A 106 41.24 -8.70 -0.41
N GLN A 107 41.04 -8.16 -1.63
CA GLN A 107 42.10 -7.57 -2.42
C GLN A 107 42.50 -6.15 -1.97
N TRP A 108 41.51 -5.31 -1.65
CA TRP A 108 41.73 -3.87 -1.47
C TRP A 108 41.39 -3.36 -0.05
N GLY A 109 40.91 -4.24 0.83
CA GLY A 109 40.31 -3.84 2.10
C GLY A 109 38.97 -3.11 1.90
N ILE A 110 38.31 -2.73 3.00
CA ILE A 110 36.97 -2.12 2.93
C ILE A 110 36.97 -0.77 2.20
N ASP A 111 37.93 0.11 2.49
CA ASP A 111 37.99 1.45 1.89
C ASP A 111 38.22 1.36 0.37
N GLY A 112 39.26 0.62 -0.05
CA GLY A 112 39.59 0.45 -1.47
C GLY A 112 38.53 -0.32 -2.26
N CYS A 113 37.79 -1.23 -1.60
CA CYS A 113 36.65 -1.91 -2.19
C CYS A 113 35.50 -0.93 -2.46
N LEU A 114 35.02 -0.22 -1.43
CA LEU A 114 33.88 0.71 -1.54
C LEU A 114 34.14 1.86 -2.52
N GLU A 115 35.39 2.35 -2.60
CA GLU A 115 35.82 3.34 -3.58
C GLU A 115 35.59 2.88 -5.03
N ARG A 116 35.80 1.60 -5.33
CA ARG A 116 35.67 1.03 -6.69
C ARG A 116 34.25 0.65 -7.08
N LEU A 117 33.36 0.43 -6.10
CA LEU A 117 31.98 0.03 -6.37
C LEU A 117 31.20 1.16 -7.05
N ARG A 118 30.74 0.93 -8.29
CA ARG A 118 29.79 1.78 -8.99
C ARG A 118 28.41 1.13 -8.93
N GLY A 119 27.57 1.60 -8.01
CA GLY A 119 26.28 0.95 -7.78
C GLY A 119 25.41 1.66 -6.76
N MET A 120 24.23 1.09 -6.54
CA MET A 120 23.37 1.39 -5.40
C MET A 120 23.39 0.18 -4.46
N PHE A 121 23.60 0.36 -3.17
CA PHE A 121 23.80 -0.76 -2.26
C PHE A 121 23.64 -0.42 -0.78
N ALA A 122 23.12 -1.40 -0.05
CA ALA A 122 23.32 -1.57 1.37
C ALA A 122 23.89 -2.98 1.58
N LEU A 123 24.92 -3.12 2.41
CA LEU A 123 25.57 -4.42 2.63
C LEU A 123 25.97 -4.62 4.09
N LEU A 124 26.03 -5.88 4.49
CA LEU A 124 26.67 -6.35 5.72
C LEU A 124 27.74 -7.38 5.32
N LEU A 125 28.99 -7.11 5.66
CA LEU A 125 30.14 -7.98 5.39
C LEU A 125 30.78 -8.40 6.70
N TRP A 126 30.91 -9.71 6.92
CA TRP A 126 31.52 -10.32 8.08
C TRP A 126 32.88 -10.93 7.71
N ASP A 127 33.94 -10.47 8.35
CA ASP A 127 35.27 -11.08 8.32
C ASP A 127 35.43 -11.95 9.58
N ALA A 128 35.30 -13.27 9.43
CA ALA A 128 35.38 -14.20 10.56
C ALA A 128 36.78 -14.29 11.19
N PRO A 129 37.90 -14.30 10.43
CA PRO A 129 39.25 -14.24 10.99
C PRO A 129 39.50 -13.01 11.87
N ARG A 130 39.08 -11.82 11.43
CA ARG A 130 39.25 -10.57 12.18
C ARG A 130 38.15 -10.35 13.21
N ARG A 131 37.03 -11.06 13.08
CA ARG A 131 35.80 -10.90 13.87
C ARG A 131 35.26 -9.47 13.75
N GLU A 132 35.20 -8.97 12.52
CA GLU A 132 34.74 -7.62 12.22
C GLU A 132 33.52 -7.63 11.31
N LEU A 133 32.51 -6.84 11.68
CA LEU A 133 31.35 -6.59 10.84
C LEU A 133 31.43 -5.18 10.24
N PHE A 134 31.27 -5.11 8.93
CA PHE A 134 31.13 -3.87 8.19
C PHE A 134 29.69 -3.74 7.69
N ALA A 135 29.02 -2.66 8.04
CA ALA A 135 27.74 -2.26 7.47
C ALA A 135 27.95 -1.03 6.61
N ALA A 136 27.70 -1.09 5.30
CA ALA A 136 27.96 0.03 4.38
C ALA A 136 26.72 0.41 3.58
N ARG A 137 26.61 1.70 3.28
CA ARG A 137 25.53 2.28 2.46
C ARG A 137 26.12 3.09 1.31
N ASP A 138 25.52 2.99 0.13
CA ASP A 138 26.01 3.65 -1.08
C ASP A 138 26.12 5.17 -0.94
N ARG A 139 26.88 5.77 -1.86
CA ARG A 139 27.30 7.18 -1.88
C ARG A 139 26.15 8.17 -1.69
N LEU A 140 24.98 7.86 -2.24
CA LEU A 140 23.82 8.76 -2.27
C LEU A 140 22.67 8.23 -1.40
N GLY A 141 22.87 7.12 -0.69
CA GLY A 141 21.87 6.51 0.18
C GLY A 141 20.65 5.99 -0.56
N ILE A 142 20.81 5.55 -1.82
CA ILE A 142 19.73 5.02 -2.65
C ILE A 142 19.09 3.81 -1.97
N LYS A 143 19.90 2.94 -1.36
CA LYS A 143 19.40 1.81 -0.57
C LYS A 143 19.40 2.14 0.92
N PRO A 144 18.31 1.86 1.65
CA PRO A 144 18.23 2.10 3.08
C PRO A 144 18.95 1.01 3.87
N LEU A 145 19.57 1.42 4.98
CA LEU A 145 20.14 0.54 5.99
C LEU A 145 19.97 1.20 7.36
N TYR A 146 19.34 0.48 8.28
CA TYR A 146 19.07 0.90 9.65
C TYR A 146 19.85 0.02 10.62
N TYR A 147 20.19 0.58 11.77
CA TYR A 147 20.83 -0.15 12.85
C TYR A 147 20.39 0.32 14.23
N THR A 148 20.50 -0.57 15.21
CA THR A 148 20.28 -0.26 16.63
C THR A 148 21.15 -1.15 17.50
N GLN A 149 21.45 -0.69 18.71
CA GLN A 149 22.21 -1.45 19.71
C GLN A 149 21.30 -1.71 20.91
N VAL A 150 21.17 -2.98 21.30
CA VAL A 150 20.46 -3.39 22.51
C VAL A 150 21.42 -4.19 23.38
N GLY A 151 21.80 -3.61 24.51
CA GLY A 151 22.86 -4.17 25.36
C GLY A 151 24.17 -4.31 24.57
N ARG A 152 24.63 -5.55 24.41
CA ARG A 152 25.87 -5.87 23.65
C ARG A 152 25.60 -6.31 22.20
N GLN A 153 24.34 -6.43 21.80
CA GLN A 153 23.97 -6.87 20.46
C GLN A 153 23.74 -5.68 19.55
N TRP A 154 24.19 -5.81 18.31
CA TRP A 154 23.90 -4.86 17.24
C TRP A 154 22.99 -5.50 16.21
N PHE A 155 21.92 -4.80 15.83
CA PHE A 155 20.95 -5.24 14.86
C PHE A 155 21.01 -4.34 13.64
N PHE A 156 20.89 -4.94 12.46
CA PHE A 156 20.94 -4.27 11.16
C PHE A 156 19.80 -4.75 10.28
N ALA A 157 19.17 -3.85 9.52
CA ALA A 157 18.18 -4.25 8.52
C ALA A 157 17.91 -3.19 7.45
N SER A 158 17.39 -3.62 6.30
CA SER A 158 16.92 -2.71 5.24
C SER A 158 15.67 -1.90 5.62
N GLU A 159 14.85 -2.37 6.55
CA GLU A 159 13.63 -1.70 7.01
C GLU A 159 13.50 -1.78 8.55
N ILE A 160 12.98 -0.73 9.17
CA ILE A 160 12.89 -0.64 10.64
C ILE A 160 11.97 -1.75 11.18
N LYS A 161 10.91 -2.11 10.46
CA LYS A 161 10.01 -3.20 10.86
C LYS A 161 10.71 -4.53 11.10
N ALA A 162 11.83 -4.79 10.42
CA ALA A 162 12.60 -6.00 10.62
C ALA A 162 13.37 -5.97 11.94
N LEU A 163 13.96 -4.82 12.30
CA LEU A 163 14.55 -4.61 13.64
C LEU A 163 13.49 -4.81 14.73
N LEU A 164 12.32 -4.19 14.54
CA LEU A 164 11.22 -4.23 15.51
C LEU A 164 10.54 -5.61 15.61
N ALA A 165 10.78 -6.51 14.66
CA ALA A 165 10.26 -7.88 14.72
C ALA A 165 11.01 -8.73 15.77
N CYS A 166 12.24 -8.34 16.15
CA CYS A 166 13.00 -9.00 17.20
C CYS A 166 12.48 -8.64 18.60
N ALA A 167 12.17 -9.66 19.40
CA ALA A 167 11.89 -9.47 20.81
C ALA A 167 13.11 -8.85 21.51
N GLY A 168 12.89 -7.76 22.25
CA GLY A 168 13.94 -7.03 22.98
C GLY A 168 14.38 -5.71 22.34
N VAL A 169 14.07 -5.45 21.07
CA VAL A 169 14.28 -4.12 20.48
C VAL A 169 13.18 -3.18 20.99
N PRO A 170 13.52 -2.13 21.77
CA PRO A 170 12.51 -1.26 22.38
C PRO A 170 11.77 -0.45 21.32
N ARG A 171 10.48 -0.28 21.52
CA ARG A 171 9.63 0.58 20.70
C ARG A 171 9.26 1.81 21.52
N ALA A 172 9.89 2.94 21.19
CA ALA A 172 9.52 4.23 21.76
C ALA A 172 9.54 5.28 20.65
N VAL A 173 8.68 6.29 20.77
CA VAL A 173 8.67 7.42 19.86
C VAL A 173 9.89 8.29 20.16
N ASN A 174 10.65 8.65 19.13
CA ASN A 174 11.68 9.67 19.26
C ASN A 174 11.02 11.06 19.28
N SER A 175 10.93 11.67 20.47
CA SER A 175 10.32 13.00 20.62
C SER A 175 11.12 14.12 19.94
N ASN A 176 12.42 13.93 19.71
CA ASN A 176 13.28 14.89 19.02
C ASN A 176 13.00 14.91 17.52
N ALA A 177 12.56 13.79 16.94
CA ALA A 177 12.23 13.68 15.53
C ALA A 177 10.90 14.37 15.13
N ILE A 178 10.03 14.67 16.09
CA ILE A 178 8.69 15.27 15.84
C ILE A 178 8.79 16.66 15.21
N ALA A 179 9.62 17.55 15.76
CA ALA A 179 9.77 18.90 15.22
C ALA A 179 10.41 18.91 13.81
N PRO A 180 11.54 18.21 13.57
CA PRO A 180 12.08 17.99 12.22
C PRO A 180 11.05 17.46 11.23
N TYR A 181 10.22 16.48 11.64
CA TYR A 181 9.17 15.92 10.80
C TYR A 181 8.07 16.94 10.47
N LEU A 182 7.54 17.68 11.45
CA LEU A 182 6.51 18.70 11.18
C LEU A 182 7.06 19.81 10.28
N LEU A 183 8.33 20.20 10.45
CA LEU A 183 8.95 21.18 9.57
C LEU A 183 9.16 20.63 8.16
N ARG A 184 9.68 19.41 7.99
CA ARG A 184 10.24 18.93 6.71
C ARG A 184 9.44 17.83 6.01
N GLN A 185 8.47 17.22 6.68
CA GLN A 185 7.66 16.05 6.25
C GLN A 185 8.38 14.70 6.30
N TYR A 186 9.64 14.69 6.72
CA TYR A 186 10.47 13.50 6.89
C TYR A 186 11.45 13.73 8.05
N VAL A 187 12.06 12.66 8.55
CA VAL A 187 13.10 12.71 9.60
C VAL A 187 14.47 12.62 8.94
N PRO A 188 15.34 13.65 9.05
CA PRO A 188 16.70 13.57 8.52
C PRO A 188 17.52 12.51 9.26
N ALA A 189 18.39 11.80 8.54
CA ALA A 189 19.40 10.94 9.14
C ALA A 189 20.36 11.74 10.06
N PRO A 190 20.93 11.14 11.12
CA PRO A 190 20.88 9.71 11.44
C PRO A 190 19.60 9.28 12.18
N GLU A 191 18.78 10.20 12.67
CA GLU A 191 17.61 9.85 13.48
C GLU A 191 16.52 9.14 12.67
N THR A 192 15.67 8.41 13.40
CA THR A 192 14.37 7.92 12.92
C THR A 192 13.28 8.40 13.86
N PHE A 193 12.03 8.19 13.46
CA PHE A 193 10.88 8.43 14.35
C PHE A 193 10.78 7.43 15.52
N PHE A 194 11.64 6.41 15.56
CA PHE A 194 11.83 5.51 16.70
C PHE A 194 13.08 5.88 17.49
N GLU A 195 12.95 5.90 18.82
CA GLU A 195 14.05 6.13 19.74
C GLU A 195 15.09 5.00 19.63
N GLY A 196 16.37 5.34 19.56
CA GLY A 196 17.48 4.37 19.55
C GLY A 196 17.69 3.61 18.22
N ILE A 197 16.89 3.88 17.18
CA ILE A 197 17.09 3.33 15.84
C ILE A 197 17.63 4.41 14.92
N ASN A 198 18.76 4.11 14.26
CA ASN A 198 19.48 5.06 13.43
C ASN A 198 19.53 4.61 11.96
N LYS A 199 19.48 5.57 11.04
CA LYS A 199 19.81 5.40 9.63
C LYS A 199 21.33 5.41 9.48
N LEU A 200 21.90 4.45 8.77
CA LEU A 200 23.29 4.56 8.32
C LEU A 200 23.39 5.68 7.28
N LEU A 201 24.39 6.56 7.43
CA LEU A 201 24.55 7.71 6.55
C LEU A 201 24.98 7.28 5.12
N PRO A 202 24.55 8.01 4.08
CA PRO A 202 25.01 7.79 2.71
C PRO A 202 26.52 8.00 2.59
N GLY A 203 27.20 7.15 1.82
CA GLY A 203 28.65 7.21 1.60
C GLY A 203 29.48 6.90 2.85
N HIS A 204 28.90 6.18 3.81
CA HIS A 204 29.56 5.75 5.04
C HIS A 204 29.49 4.23 5.23
N TYR A 205 30.44 3.72 6.02
CA TYR A 205 30.34 2.41 6.63
C TYR A 205 30.52 2.49 8.15
N LEU A 206 29.82 1.61 8.85
CA LEU A 206 30.00 1.33 10.26
C LEU A 206 30.85 0.07 10.40
N ARG A 207 31.98 0.19 11.10
CA ARG A 207 32.82 -0.95 11.50
C ARG A 207 32.56 -1.27 12.96
N LEU A 208 32.29 -2.54 13.24
CA LEU A 208 32.19 -3.09 14.59
C LEU A 208 33.28 -4.14 14.78
N ASP A 209 34.17 -3.88 15.73
CA ASP A 209 35.26 -4.78 16.10
C ASP A 209 34.90 -5.64 17.34
N PRO A 210 35.75 -6.60 17.75
CA PRO A 210 35.50 -7.46 18.90
C PRO A 210 35.36 -6.72 20.24
N SER A 211 35.84 -5.49 20.35
CA SER A 211 35.66 -4.65 21.55
C SER A 211 34.23 -4.12 21.66
N GLY A 212 33.49 -4.11 20.55
CA GLY A 212 32.11 -3.62 20.45
C GLY A 212 32.01 -2.11 20.22
N ALA A 213 33.13 -1.42 20.02
CA ALA A 213 33.15 0.02 19.76
C ALA A 213 32.77 0.33 18.29
N PRO A 214 31.70 1.10 18.04
CA PRO A 214 31.32 1.50 16.69
C PRO A 214 32.29 2.56 16.14
N SER A 215 32.79 2.32 14.92
CA SER A 215 33.54 3.30 14.13
C SER A 215 32.79 3.61 12.83
N LEU A 216 32.12 4.76 12.79
CA LEU A 216 31.47 5.29 11.58
C LEU A 216 32.49 6.06 10.74
N ARG A 217 32.66 5.70 9.46
CA ARG A 217 33.65 6.34 8.57
C ARG A 217 33.03 6.70 7.22
N PRO A 218 33.26 7.91 6.69
CA PRO A 218 32.94 8.24 5.31
C PRO A 218 33.93 7.55 4.38
N PHE A 219 33.42 6.99 3.27
CA PHE A 219 34.23 6.56 2.12
C PHE A 219 33.98 7.42 0.88
N TRP A 220 32.99 8.32 0.93
CA TRP A 220 32.69 9.21 -0.19
C TRP A 220 32.17 10.58 0.25
N CYS A 221 32.72 11.61 -0.39
CA CYS A 221 32.38 13.00 -0.15
C CYS A 221 32.23 13.78 -1.46
N LEU A 222 31.07 14.39 -1.65
CA LEU A 222 30.78 15.22 -2.82
C LEU A 222 31.33 16.64 -2.65
N SER A 223 32.29 17.01 -3.49
CA SER A 223 32.78 18.38 -3.59
C SER A 223 32.09 19.12 -4.75
N PHE A 224 31.76 20.39 -4.53
CA PHE A 224 31.25 21.28 -5.58
C PHE A 224 32.35 22.22 -6.05
N GLY A 225 32.53 22.30 -7.36
CA GLY A 225 33.48 23.20 -8.03
C GLY A 225 32.82 24.26 -8.90
N GLY A 226 33.56 24.74 -9.91
CA GLY A 226 33.05 25.61 -10.98
C GLY A 226 33.53 27.06 -10.94
N GLY A 227 34.85 27.30 -11.05
CA GLY A 227 35.43 28.62 -11.34
C GLY A 227 35.26 29.07 -12.80
N GLN A 228 35.74 30.27 -13.15
CA GLN A 228 35.60 30.85 -14.49
C GLN A 228 36.34 30.06 -15.60
N ASP A 229 37.20 29.10 -15.24
CA ASP A 229 38.04 28.31 -16.15
C ASP A 229 37.39 26.99 -16.64
N GLY A 230 36.07 26.85 -16.51
CA GLY A 230 35.34 25.67 -16.99
C GLY A 230 35.20 25.58 -18.52
N PRO A 231 34.89 24.39 -19.07
CA PRO A 231 34.69 24.24 -20.52
C PRO A 231 33.53 25.11 -21.00
N ALA A 232 33.59 25.55 -22.27
CA ALA A 232 32.50 26.31 -22.88
C ALA A 232 31.16 25.56 -22.76
N PHE A 233 30.06 26.30 -22.57
CA PHE A 233 28.72 25.72 -22.31
C PHE A 233 28.32 24.60 -23.29
N GLY A 234 28.64 24.72 -24.57
CA GLY A 234 28.36 23.69 -25.58
C GLY A 234 29.16 22.40 -25.35
N ALA A 235 30.46 22.53 -25.03
CA ALA A 235 31.31 21.39 -24.69
C ALA A 235 30.86 20.73 -23.38
N ALA A 236 30.45 21.51 -22.38
CA ALA A 236 29.86 21.00 -21.14
C ALA A 236 28.54 20.24 -21.40
N ALA A 237 27.69 20.73 -22.29
CA ALA A 237 26.45 20.03 -22.68
C ALA A 237 26.74 18.71 -23.41
N ALA A 238 27.74 18.67 -24.30
CA ALA A 238 28.13 17.44 -24.98
C ALA A 238 28.71 16.39 -24.02
N ALA A 239 29.61 16.80 -23.12
CA ALA A 239 30.15 15.92 -22.08
C ALA A 239 29.06 15.42 -21.12
N LEU A 240 28.12 16.30 -20.71
CA LEU A 240 26.97 15.90 -19.91
C LEU A 240 26.12 14.83 -20.60
N ARG A 241 25.85 15.00 -21.91
CA ARG A 241 25.09 14.02 -22.69
C ARG A 241 25.75 12.64 -22.62
N GLN A 242 27.07 12.59 -22.80
CA GLN A 242 27.83 11.35 -22.75
C GLN A 242 27.77 10.70 -21.35
N GLN A 243 27.94 11.48 -20.29
CA GLN A 243 27.82 10.99 -18.91
C GLN A 243 26.42 10.41 -18.61
N VAL A 244 25.35 11.06 -19.08
CA VAL A 244 23.98 10.54 -18.93
C VAL A 244 23.79 9.26 -19.76
N ILE A 245 24.35 9.17 -20.97
CA ILE A 245 24.31 7.95 -21.79
C ILE A 245 24.99 6.79 -21.07
N GLU A 246 26.20 7.00 -20.56
CA GLU A 246 26.95 5.99 -19.81
C GLU A 246 26.24 5.57 -18.52
N ALA A 247 25.65 6.52 -17.81
CA ALA A 247 24.87 6.25 -16.61
C ALA A 247 23.67 5.36 -16.93
N VAL A 248 22.84 5.71 -17.92
CA VAL A 248 21.71 4.86 -18.33
C VAL A 248 22.18 3.49 -18.82
N GLN A 249 23.24 3.43 -19.63
CA GLN A 249 23.79 2.18 -20.14
C GLN A 249 24.19 1.22 -19.02
N SER A 250 24.90 1.71 -18.01
CA SER A 250 25.33 0.89 -16.85
C SER A 250 24.13 0.37 -16.03
N HIS A 251 23.03 1.13 -15.98
CA HIS A 251 21.82 0.74 -15.26
C HIS A 251 20.92 -0.24 -16.04
N LEU A 252 21.26 -0.60 -17.29
CA LEU A 252 20.53 -1.60 -18.09
C LEU A 252 20.97 -3.04 -17.83
N VAL A 253 22.06 -3.27 -17.10
CA VAL A 253 22.59 -4.61 -16.78
C VAL A 253 21.55 -5.41 -15.97
N SER A 254 20.96 -6.46 -16.54
CA SER A 254 19.89 -7.25 -15.92
C SER A 254 19.62 -8.54 -16.72
N ASP A 255 19.36 -9.67 -16.05
CA ASP A 255 18.89 -10.91 -16.70
C ASP A 255 17.35 -10.98 -16.83
N VAL A 256 16.65 -10.03 -16.22
CA VAL A 256 15.18 -9.89 -16.28
C VAL A 256 14.76 -8.65 -17.09
N PRO A 257 13.51 -8.58 -17.59
CA PRO A 257 13.05 -7.43 -18.36
C PRO A 257 13.10 -6.12 -17.58
N VAL A 258 13.72 -5.11 -18.21
CA VAL A 258 13.85 -3.74 -17.71
C VAL A 258 12.82 -2.83 -18.40
N GLY A 259 12.13 -2.00 -17.61
CA GLY A 259 11.22 -0.96 -18.09
C GLY A 259 11.64 0.44 -17.64
N CYS A 260 10.86 1.45 -18.03
CA CYS A 260 11.04 2.83 -17.59
C CYS A 260 9.71 3.46 -17.15
N LEU A 261 9.73 4.21 -16.05
CA LEU A 261 8.63 5.08 -15.66
C LEU A 261 8.65 6.36 -16.48
N LEU A 262 7.58 6.63 -17.22
CA LEU A 262 7.46 7.76 -18.13
C LEU A 262 6.34 8.71 -17.69
N SER A 263 6.75 9.82 -17.06
CA SER A 263 5.86 10.89 -16.57
C SER A 263 5.61 11.99 -17.61
N GLY A 264 6.31 11.95 -18.75
CA GLY A 264 6.33 13.08 -19.69
C GLY A 264 7.05 14.33 -19.15
N GLY A 265 7.69 14.24 -17.99
CA GLY A 265 8.70 15.19 -17.51
C GLY A 265 10.03 15.02 -18.25
N LEU A 266 10.87 16.07 -18.19
CA LEU A 266 12.14 16.13 -18.91
C LEU A 266 13.07 14.94 -18.60
N ASP A 267 13.20 14.57 -17.33
CA ASP A 267 14.20 13.59 -16.89
C ASP A 267 13.84 12.18 -17.34
N SER A 268 12.59 11.75 -17.08
CA SER A 268 12.10 10.46 -17.56
C SER A 268 12.09 10.37 -19.10
N ALA A 269 11.88 11.50 -19.79
CA ALA A 269 11.95 11.56 -21.24
C ALA A 269 13.38 11.35 -21.75
N ILE A 270 14.38 11.95 -21.10
CA ILE A 270 15.80 11.74 -21.41
C ILE A 270 16.20 10.30 -21.16
N VAL A 271 15.84 9.72 -20.01
CA VAL A 271 16.13 8.31 -19.71
C VAL A 271 15.50 7.41 -20.77
N THR A 272 14.23 7.62 -21.11
CA THR A 272 13.55 6.85 -22.17
C THR A 272 14.21 7.01 -23.53
N ALA A 273 14.59 8.24 -23.90
CA ALA A 273 15.26 8.54 -25.16
C ALA A 273 16.60 7.80 -25.26
N VAL A 274 17.41 7.86 -24.20
CA VAL A 274 18.70 7.17 -24.13
C VAL A 274 18.50 5.65 -24.19
N MET A 275 17.56 5.09 -23.42
CA MET A 275 17.24 3.67 -23.48
C MET A 275 16.82 3.24 -24.89
N ALA A 276 16.05 4.06 -25.61
CA ALA A 276 15.60 3.76 -26.97
C ALA A 276 16.74 3.83 -28.00
N GLN A 277 17.75 4.65 -27.77
CA GLN A 277 18.95 4.73 -28.63
C GLN A 277 19.89 3.55 -28.38
N LEU A 278 19.99 3.06 -27.14
CA LEU A 278 20.85 1.93 -26.77
C LEU A 278 20.24 0.56 -27.13
N ASN A 279 18.91 0.45 -27.14
CA ASN A 279 18.22 -0.82 -27.37
C ASN A 279 17.73 -0.98 -28.80
N ARG A 280 17.96 -2.17 -29.38
CA ARG A 280 17.39 -2.55 -30.69
C ARG A 280 15.90 -2.89 -30.61
N GLN A 281 15.45 -3.36 -29.45
CA GLN A 281 14.04 -3.70 -29.21
C GLN A 281 13.29 -2.49 -28.60
N PRO A 282 11.99 -2.33 -28.88
CA PRO A 282 11.20 -1.26 -28.28
C PRO A 282 11.26 -1.28 -26.75
N VAL A 283 11.65 -0.16 -26.16
CA VAL A 283 11.69 0.03 -24.69
C VAL A 283 10.28 -0.11 -24.13
N ARG A 284 10.14 -0.80 -22.99
CA ARG A 284 8.86 -0.87 -22.25
C ARG A 284 8.72 0.37 -21.37
N THR A 285 7.66 1.14 -21.58
CA THR A 285 7.41 2.36 -20.80
C THR A 285 6.06 2.28 -20.11
N TYR A 286 6.01 2.76 -18.88
CA TYR A 286 4.81 2.72 -18.03
C TYR A 286 4.46 4.13 -17.58
N THR A 287 3.19 4.46 -17.67
CA THR A 287 2.63 5.69 -17.11
C THR A 287 1.30 5.35 -16.44
N VAL A 288 0.86 6.22 -15.53
CA VAL A 288 -0.38 6.01 -14.78
C VAL A 288 -1.29 7.23 -14.94
N GLY A 289 -2.56 6.97 -15.17
CA GLY A 289 -3.65 7.94 -15.11
C GLY A 289 -4.46 7.74 -13.84
N PHE A 290 -4.91 8.85 -13.27
CA PHE A 290 -5.78 8.86 -12.10
C PHE A 290 -7.11 9.52 -12.50
N PRO A 291 -8.13 8.74 -12.89
CA PRO A 291 -9.40 9.29 -13.40
C PRO A 291 -10.06 10.29 -12.44
N GLU A 292 -9.91 10.05 -11.14
CA GLU A 292 -10.43 10.90 -10.05
C GLU A 292 -9.63 12.20 -9.85
N VAL A 293 -8.42 12.28 -10.40
CA VAL A 293 -7.53 13.45 -10.25
C VAL A 293 -6.98 13.86 -11.61
N PRO A 294 -7.78 14.55 -12.46
CA PRO A 294 -7.34 14.97 -13.79
C PRO A 294 -6.08 15.85 -13.78
N ALA A 295 -5.83 16.58 -12.70
CA ALA A 295 -4.64 17.42 -12.53
C ALA A 295 -3.32 16.63 -12.50
N LEU A 296 -3.38 15.32 -12.26
CA LEU A 296 -2.23 14.40 -12.28
C LEU A 296 -2.08 13.66 -13.61
N ASP A 297 -2.94 13.92 -14.59
CA ASP A 297 -2.88 13.22 -15.87
C ASP A 297 -1.73 13.74 -16.74
N GLU A 298 -0.60 13.04 -16.66
CA GLU A 298 0.57 13.32 -17.51
C GLU A 298 0.65 12.42 -18.74
N ARG A 299 -0.36 11.56 -18.97
CA ARG A 299 -0.36 10.55 -20.05
C ARG A 299 -0.19 11.17 -21.42
N ARG A 300 -0.76 12.35 -21.65
CA ARG A 300 -0.56 13.11 -22.91
C ARG A 300 0.92 13.32 -23.21
N TYR A 301 1.69 13.78 -22.24
CA TYR A 301 3.11 14.09 -22.44
C TYR A 301 3.97 12.83 -22.51
N ALA A 302 3.62 11.81 -21.73
CA ALA A 302 4.22 10.49 -21.84
C ALA A 302 4.05 9.91 -23.26
N ARG A 303 2.84 10.03 -23.83
CA ARG A 303 2.50 9.57 -25.17
C ARG A 303 3.34 10.25 -26.26
N LEU A 304 3.63 11.55 -26.15
CA LEU A 304 4.50 12.26 -27.10
C LEU A 304 5.90 11.61 -27.20
N VAL A 305 6.51 11.32 -26.05
CA VAL A 305 7.83 10.68 -26.00
C VAL A 305 7.74 9.23 -26.47
N ALA A 306 6.71 8.50 -26.04
CA ALA A 306 6.47 7.12 -26.43
C ALA A 306 6.29 6.95 -27.94
N THR A 307 5.55 7.86 -28.59
CA THR A 307 5.35 7.88 -30.04
C THR A 307 6.64 8.21 -30.79
N GLN A 308 7.40 9.22 -30.35
CA GLN A 308 8.67 9.61 -30.99
C GLN A 308 9.66 8.44 -31.01
N TYR A 309 9.76 7.69 -29.91
CA TYR A 309 10.70 6.58 -29.76
C TYR A 309 10.09 5.20 -30.01
N ARG A 310 8.83 5.13 -30.44
CA ARG A 310 8.09 3.89 -30.73
C ARG A 310 8.20 2.85 -29.59
N THR A 311 8.08 3.32 -28.35
CA THR A 311 8.19 2.46 -27.17
C THR A 311 6.96 1.55 -27.03
N LYS A 312 7.11 0.38 -26.39
CA LYS A 312 5.97 -0.43 -25.95
C LYS A 312 5.34 0.21 -24.70
N HIS A 313 4.49 1.22 -24.95
CA HIS A 313 3.90 2.06 -23.92
C HIS A 313 2.65 1.43 -23.31
N THR A 314 2.58 1.43 -21.98
CA THR A 314 1.43 0.96 -21.21
C THR A 314 0.92 2.10 -20.34
N GLU A 315 -0.33 2.51 -20.56
CA GLU A 315 -1.04 3.46 -19.71
C GLU A 315 -1.93 2.67 -18.75
N LEU A 316 -1.69 2.83 -17.45
CA LEU A 316 -2.42 2.13 -16.39
C LEU A 316 -3.39 3.11 -15.75
N GLU A 317 -4.62 2.70 -15.46
CA GLU A 317 -5.54 3.52 -14.68
C GLU A 317 -5.62 2.98 -13.25
N VAL A 318 -5.37 3.84 -12.26
CA VAL A 318 -5.40 3.45 -10.85
C VAL A 318 -6.26 4.45 -10.07
N SER A 319 -7.14 3.93 -9.21
CA SER A 319 -7.87 4.75 -8.23
C SER A 319 -6.99 4.97 -7.00
N LEU A 320 -6.97 6.21 -6.50
CA LEU A 320 -6.27 6.56 -5.25
C LEU A 320 -7.22 6.62 -4.06
N ALA A 321 -8.53 6.50 -4.28
CA ALA A 321 -9.56 6.55 -3.25
C ALA A 321 -9.73 5.20 -2.54
N ALA A 322 -8.85 4.90 -1.58
CA ALA A 322 -9.12 3.87 -0.58
C ALA A 322 -8.33 4.16 0.71
N ALA A 323 -9.02 4.18 1.85
CA ALA A 323 -8.37 4.19 3.16
C ALA A 323 -7.39 3.02 3.32
N ASP A 324 -7.66 1.89 2.67
CA ASP A 324 -6.78 0.72 2.69
C ASP A 324 -5.48 0.92 1.91
N LEU A 325 -5.52 1.66 0.81
CA LEU A 325 -4.31 2.03 0.07
C LEU A 325 -3.42 2.94 0.94
N LEU A 326 -4.01 3.92 1.63
CA LEU A 326 -3.32 4.79 2.57
C LEU A 326 -2.65 4.00 3.71
N ARG A 327 -3.41 3.13 4.38
CA ARG A 327 -2.88 2.26 5.45
C ARG A 327 -1.77 1.35 4.95
N ARG A 328 -1.94 0.77 3.77
CA ARG A 328 -0.93 -0.11 3.16
C ARG A 328 0.36 0.66 2.86
N VAL A 329 0.28 1.83 2.24
CA VAL A 329 1.45 2.69 1.98
C VAL A 329 2.13 3.09 3.28
N ALA A 330 1.37 3.57 4.27
CA ALA A 330 1.90 3.90 5.60
C ALA A 330 2.64 2.71 6.25
N SER A 331 2.08 1.50 6.14
CA SER A 331 2.69 0.29 6.69
C SER A 331 4.04 -0.09 6.08
N HIS A 332 4.29 0.33 4.84
CA HIS A 332 5.56 0.09 4.16
C HIS A 332 6.60 1.17 4.42
N LEU A 333 6.20 2.38 4.85
CA LEU A 333 7.12 3.49 5.10
C LEU A 333 7.95 3.33 6.39
N ASP A 334 7.56 2.44 7.31
CA ASP A 334 8.11 2.22 8.66
C ASP A 334 8.05 3.39 9.63
N GLU A 335 8.26 4.60 9.15
CA GLU A 335 8.22 5.87 9.88
C GLU A 335 7.38 6.87 9.07
N PRO A 336 6.84 7.93 9.69
CA PRO A 336 6.00 8.84 8.95
C PRO A 336 6.84 9.63 7.94
N LEU A 337 6.45 9.51 6.68
CA LEU A 337 6.96 10.28 5.54
C LEU A 337 5.75 10.86 4.82
N ALA A 338 5.66 12.19 4.77
CA ALA A 338 4.49 12.91 4.30
C ALA A 338 4.62 13.45 2.85
N ASP A 339 5.50 12.86 2.04
CA ASP A 339 5.42 13.01 0.58
C ASP A 339 4.20 12.27 0.03
N ALA A 340 3.21 13.04 -0.40
CA ALA A 340 1.97 12.53 -0.97
C ALA A 340 2.20 11.72 -2.25
N ALA A 341 3.36 11.87 -2.92
CA ALA A 341 3.75 11.06 -4.07
C ALA A 341 4.02 9.59 -3.70
N ALA A 342 4.05 9.20 -2.42
CA ALA A 342 4.20 7.79 -2.03
C ALA A 342 3.05 6.91 -2.58
N LEU A 343 1.81 7.42 -2.56
CA LEU A 343 0.63 6.75 -3.09
C LEU A 343 0.73 6.41 -4.59
N PRO A 344 0.92 7.39 -5.49
CA PRO A 344 1.04 7.13 -6.93
C PRO A 344 2.29 6.31 -7.27
N THR A 345 3.41 6.48 -6.54
CA THR A 345 4.61 5.65 -6.75
C THR A 345 4.34 4.19 -6.43
N TYR A 346 3.68 3.88 -5.31
CA TYR A 346 3.27 2.50 -5.02
C TYR A 346 2.30 1.97 -6.07
N ALA A 347 1.28 2.76 -6.43
CA ALA A 347 0.28 2.38 -7.42
C ALA A 347 0.91 2.00 -8.78
N ILE A 348 1.79 2.85 -9.32
CA ILE A 348 2.42 2.59 -10.62
C ILE A 348 3.38 1.40 -10.56
N CYS A 349 4.18 1.24 -9.49
CA CYS A 349 5.07 0.10 -9.33
C CYS A 349 4.28 -1.21 -9.17
N ASN A 350 3.23 -1.21 -8.37
CA ASN A 350 2.35 -2.37 -8.18
C ASN A 350 1.65 -2.78 -9.48
N ALA A 351 1.22 -1.83 -10.29
CA ALA A 351 0.63 -2.13 -11.59
C ALA A 351 1.69 -2.62 -12.61
N ALA A 352 2.86 -1.99 -12.65
CA ALA A 352 3.96 -2.37 -13.54
C ALA A 352 4.60 -3.73 -13.20
N ARG A 353 4.54 -4.18 -11.94
CA ARG A 353 5.08 -5.46 -11.46
C ARG A 353 4.58 -6.68 -12.24
N GLN A 354 3.41 -6.59 -12.86
CA GLN A 354 2.85 -7.65 -13.71
C GLN A 354 3.65 -7.87 -15.01
N HIS A 355 4.53 -6.93 -15.36
CA HIS A 355 5.22 -6.90 -16.64
C HIS A 355 6.74 -6.85 -16.54
N VAL A 356 7.27 -6.26 -15.47
CA VAL A 356 8.71 -6.06 -15.25
C VAL A 356 9.06 -6.15 -13.77
N THR A 357 10.31 -6.50 -13.49
CA THR A 357 10.88 -6.54 -12.13
C THR A 357 11.81 -5.35 -11.87
N VAL A 358 12.29 -4.70 -12.93
CA VAL A 358 13.21 -3.55 -12.87
C VAL A 358 12.63 -2.37 -13.64
N LEU A 359 12.66 -1.19 -13.02
CA LEU A 359 12.22 0.08 -13.61
C LEU A 359 13.28 1.16 -13.46
N LEU A 360 13.66 1.81 -14.56
CA LEU A 360 14.44 3.04 -14.52
C LEU A 360 13.52 4.24 -14.32
N THR A 361 13.98 5.21 -13.52
CA THR A 361 13.25 6.44 -13.19
C THR A 361 14.11 7.68 -13.48
N GLY A 362 13.49 8.85 -13.53
CA GLY A 362 14.16 10.14 -13.76
C GLY A 362 14.55 10.89 -12.47
N GLU A 363 14.49 10.25 -11.31
CA GLU A 363 14.76 10.89 -10.01
C GLU A 363 16.21 11.37 -9.91
N GLY A 364 16.44 12.48 -9.20
CA GLY A 364 17.76 13.12 -9.08
C GLY A 364 18.05 14.18 -10.15
N GLY A 365 17.33 14.18 -11.28
CA GLY A 365 17.56 15.15 -12.36
C GLY A 365 17.24 16.60 -11.96
N ASP A 366 16.26 16.82 -11.08
CA ASP A 366 15.94 18.17 -10.60
C ASP A 366 16.94 18.69 -9.56
N GLU A 367 17.41 17.81 -8.66
CA GLU A 367 18.33 18.11 -7.57
C GLU A 367 19.77 18.33 -8.08
N LEU A 368 20.14 17.71 -9.19
CA LEU A 368 21.46 17.92 -9.82
C LEU A 368 21.52 19.18 -10.70
N PHE A 369 20.43 19.47 -11.42
CA PHE A 369 20.41 20.49 -12.48
C PHE A 369 19.48 21.68 -12.20
N ALA A 370 19.16 21.92 -10.93
CA ALA A 370 18.36 23.06 -10.48
C ALA A 370 16.97 23.13 -11.15
N GLY A 371 16.22 22.04 -11.10
CA GLY A 371 14.93 21.89 -11.78
C GLY A 371 13.71 22.56 -11.12
N TYR A 372 13.72 22.71 -9.80
CA TYR A 372 12.62 23.30 -9.05
C TYR A 372 12.59 24.83 -9.14
N PRO A 373 11.39 25.45 -9.20
CA PRO A 373 11.26 26.91 -9.23
C PRO A 373 11.96 27.65 -8.08
N ARG A 374 12.09 27.02 -6.90
CA ARG A 374 12.81 27.61 -5.74
C ARG A 374 14.25 27.98 -6.01
N TYR A 375 14.96 27.22 -6.84
CA TYR A 375 16.36 27.53 -7.11
C TYR A 375 16.50 28.88 -7.81
N TRP A 376 15.57 29.18 -8.73
CA TRP A 376 15.51 30.49 -9.36
C TRP A 376 15.13 31.59 -8.40
N LEU A 377 14.11 31.38 -7.56
CA LEU A 377 13.70 32.35 -6.54
C LEU A 377 14.82 32.64 -5.54
N SER A 378 15.56 31.60 -5.11
CA SER A 378 16.73 31.77 -4.25
C SER A 378 17.83 32.57 -4.94
N ARG A 379 18.06 32.36 -6.24
CA ARG A 379 19.06 33.14 -7.00
C ARG A 379 18.67 34.62 -7.12
N ILE A 380 17.37 34.93 -7.23
CA ILE A 380 16.89 36.32 -7.14
C ILE A 380 17.13 36.86 -5.73
N ALA A 381 16.77 36.08 -4.72
CA ALA A 381 16.93 36.48 -3.33
C ALA A 381 18.40 36.77 -2.97
N ASP A 382 19.35 35.96 -3.42
CA ASP A 382 20.80 36.21 -3.26
C ASP A 382 21.25 37.56 -3.82
N ARG A 383 20.68 37.96 -4.97
CA ARG A 383 20.99 39.27 -5.58
C ARG A 383 20.37 40.40 -4.77
N LEU A 384 19.16 40.21 -4.25
CA LEU A 384 18.47 41.20 -3.42
C LEU A 384 19.09 41.32 -2.02
N CYS A 385 19.69 40.26 -1.47
CA CYS A 385 20.44 40.29 -0.22
C CYS A 385 21.73 41.12 -0.29
N ARG A 386 22.16 41.57 -1.47
CA ARG A 386 23.23 42.58 -1.60
C ARG A 386 22.78 43.98 -1.19
N LEU A 387 21.47 44.22 -1.07
CA LEU A 387 20.91 45.46 -0.56
C LEU A 387 20.77 45.41 0.97
N PRO A 388 20.92 46.55 1.68
CA PRO A 388 20.66 46.63 3.12
C PRO A 388 19.24 46.16 3.50
N ALA A 389 19.08 45.65 4.72
CA ALA A 389 17.85 44.97 5.16
C ALA A 389 16.55 45.79 4.99
N ARG A 390 16.56 47.10 5.33
CA ARG A 390 15.37 47.97 5.27
C ARG A 390 14.86 48.23 3.85
N PRO A 391 15.67 48.71 2.87
CA PRO A 391 15.20 48.87 1.49
C PRO A 391 14.84 47.52 0.85
N ARG A 392 15.55 46.44 1.18
CA ARG A 392 15.22 45.08 0.74
C ARG A 392 13.80 44.66 1.19
N GLN A 393 13.48 44.83 2.47
CA GLN A 393 12.16 44.50 3.02
C GLN A 393 11.04 45.36 2.44
N ALA A 394 11.28 46.66 2.21
CA ALA A 394 10.30 47.55 1.61
C ALA A 394 10.00 47.17 0.14
N VAL A 395 11.03 46.89 -0.66
CA VAL A 395 10.87 46.46 -2.06
C VAL A 395 10.18 45.10 -2.14
N LEU A 396 10.60 44.13 -1.32
CA LEU A 396 9.98 42.80 -1.30
C LEU A 396 8.54 42.82 -0.78
N GLY A 397 8.24 43.65 0.22
CA GLY A 397 6.88 43.86 0.74
C GLY A 397 5.97 44.50 -0.30
N ALA A 398 6.44 45.53 -1.02
CA ALA A 398 5.70 46.17 -2.10
C ALA A 398 5.45 45.21 -3.28
N LEU A 399 6.48 44.45 -3.68
CA LEU A 399 6.33 43.42 -4.72
C LEU A 399 5.37 42.32 -4.30
N ALA A 400 5.41 41.87 -3.03
CA ALA A 400 4.45 40.88 -2.53
C ALA A 400 3.00 41.41 -2.54
N ALA A 401 2.78 42.68 -2.20
CA ALA A 401 1.46 43.31 -2.23
C ALA A 401 0.88 43.43 -3.64
N LEU A 402 1.72 43.57 -4.67
CA LEU A 402 1.33 43.62 -6.08
C LEU A 402 1.01 42.24 -6.68
N MET A 403 1.40 41.15 -6.01
CA MET A 403 1.13 39.79 -6.50
C MET A 403 -0.29 39.34 -6.11
N PRO A 404 -0.99 38.55 -6.95
CA PRO A 404 -2.29 37.96 -6.61
C PRO A 404 -2.24 37.18 -5.29
N ASP A 405 -3.35 37.18 -4.55
CA ASP A 405 -3.50 36.36 -3.35
C ASP A 405 -3.22 34.88 -3.64
N GLY A 406 -2.45 34.23 -2.76
CA GLY A 406 -2.07 32.82 -2.88
C GLY A 406 -0.57 32.55 -2.76
N ARG A 407 -0.12 31.43 -3.34
CA ARG A 407 1.25 30.89 -3.16
C ARG A 407 2.36 31.83 -3.60
N ALA A 408 2.12 32.64 -4.64
CA ALA A 408 3.11 33.60 -5.12
C ALA A 408 3.36 34.71 -4.09
N ARG A 409 2.31 35.39 -3.62
CA ARG A 409 2.39 36.38 -2.54
C ARG A 409 3.04 35.80 -1.27
N ASN A 410 2.69 34.55 -0.90
CA ASN A 410 3.32 33.86 0.22
C ASN A 410 4.81 33.55 0.02
N ALA A 411 5.23 33.14 -1.17
CA ALA A 411 6.64 32.90 -1.49
C ALA A 411 7.46 34.20 -1.43
N TRP A 412 6.91 35.31 -1.95
CA TRP A 412 7.53 36.64 -1.88
C TRP A 412 7.56 37.20 -0.45
N ARG A 413 6.50 36.99 0.33
CA ARG A 413 6.45 37.35 1.76
C ARG A 413 7.49 36.55 2.57
N LYS A 414 7.60 35.24 2.36
CA LYS A 414 8.65 34.40 2.98
C LYS A 414 10.06 34.87 2.59
N LEU A 415 10.26 35.35 1.36
CA LEU A 415 11.51 35.96 0.89
C LEU A 415 11.87 37.25 1.65
N ALA A 416 10.87 38.01 2.11
CA ALA A 416 11.06 39.25 2.87
C ALA A 416 11.42 39.00 4.34
N TYR A 417 10.94 37.90 4.93
CA TYR A 417 11.18 37.53 6.34
C TYR A 417 12.46 36.74 6.56
N ALA A 418 12.89 35.96 5.57
CA ALA A 418 14.04 35.08 5.70
C ALA A 418 15.34 35.81 5.33
N ALA A 419 16.04 36.23 6.39
CA ALA A 419 17.35 36.85 6.40
C ALA A 419 18.42 36.05 5.61
N ASP A 420 19.55 36.73 5.38
CA ASP A 420 20.79 36.49 4.63
C ASP A 420 21.28 35.05 4.27
N ASP A 421 20.70 33.97 4.80
CA ASP A 421 21.11 32.58 4.53
C ASP A 421 20.18 31.81 3.54
N PRO A 422 20.70 31.28 2.42
CA PRO A 422 19.94 30.50 1.46
C PRO A 422 19.24 29.24 2.02
N LEU A 423 19.84 28.55 2.99
CA LEU A 423 19.30 27.30 3.53
C LEU A 423 18.05 27.55 4.38
N ALA A 424 18.06 28.58 5.23
CA ALA A 424 16.90 29.00 6.01
C ALA A 424 15.72 29.37 5.09
N ARG A 425 15.99 30.07 3.97
CA ARG A 425 14.96 30.36 2.95
C ARG A 425 14.37 29.10 2.33
N ASN A 426 15.22 28.12 2.02
CA ASN A 426 14.79 26.84 1.43
C ASN A 426 13.88 26.08 2.38
N ALA A 427 14.30 25.93 3.64
CA ALA A 427 13.53 25.23 4.66
C ALA A 427 12.18 25.90 4.94
N LEU A 428 12.08 27.23 4.87
CA LEU A 428 10.79 27.93 4.96
C LEU A 428 9.92 27.75 3.71
N TRP A 429 10.53 27.53 2.54
CA TRP A 429 9.80 27.33 1.28
C TRP A 429 9.25 25.92 1.14
N THR A 430 10.03 24.92 1.54
CA THR A 430 9.65 23.50 1.54
C THR A 430 8.89 23.11 2.80
N GLY A 431 9.01 23.90 3.88
CA GLY A 431 8.41 23.59 5.15
C GLY A 431 6.89 23.74 5.19
N VAL A 432 6.25 22.77 5.83
CA VAL A 432 4.79 22.67 5.94
C VAL A 432 4.26 23.46 7.14
N PHE A 433 4.92 23.30 8.29
CA PHE A 433 4.71 24.13 9.48
C PHE A 433 5.88 25.11 9.64
N SER A 434 5.59 26.31 10.15
CA SER A 434 6.60 27.26 10.60
C SER A 434 7.13 26.91 11.99
N PRO A 435 8.33 27.38 12.39
CA PRO A 435 8.84 27.17 13.75
C PRO A 435 7.87 27.63 14.84
N ALA A 436 7.24 28.80 14.66
CA ALA A 436 6.20 29.31 15.56
C ALA A 436 4.98 28.38 15.67
N GLU A 437 4.50 27.85 14.54
CA GLU A 437 3.38 26.90 14.53
C GLU A 437 3.77 25.58 15.25
N VAL A 438 5.01 25.09 15.06
CA VAL A 438 5.49 23.89 15.76
C VAL A 438 5.63 24.14 17.27
N ALA A 439 6.17 25.30 17.66
CA ALA A 439 6.26 25.71 19.06
C ALA A 439 4.88 25.76 19.72
N HIS A 440 3.90 26.37 19.03
CA HIS A 440 2.52 26.45 19.49
C HIS A 440 1.89 25.05 19.63
N LEU A 441 2.05 24.18 18.63
CA LEU A 441 1.52 22.82 18.66
C LEU A 441 2.15 21.94 19.74
N ARG A 442 3.37 22.22 20.18
CA ARG A 442 4.09 21.40 21.17
C ARG A 442 4.17 22.03 22.57
N GLY A 443 3.75 23.28 22.74
CA GLY A 443 3.88 24.01 24.01
C GLY A 443 5.33 24.32 24.41
N GLY A 444 6.20 24.60 23.44
CA GLY A 444 7.66 24.76 23.65
C GLY A 444 8.28 25.97 22.94
N GLN A 445 9.61 25.99 22.86
CA GLN A 445 10.36 27.02 22.11
C GLN A 445 10.33 26.73 20.59
N GLU A 446 10.54 27.77 19.78
CA GLU A 446 10.68 27.60 18.32
C GLU A 446 11.86 26.67 17.99
N PRO A 447 11.62 25.57 17.26
CA PRO A 447 12.69 24.68 16.85
C PRO A 447 13.61 25.37 15.85
N ALA A 448 14.89 25.02 15.88
CA ALA A 448 15.83 25.46 14.86
C ALA A 448 15.42 24.94 13.47
N VAL A 449 15.37 25.84 12.49
CA VAL A 449 14.99 25.53 11.09
C VAL A 449 16.06 24.70 10.38
N LEU A 450 17.32 24.92 10.75
CA LEU A 450 18.48 24.16 10.32
C LEU A 450 19.08 23.51 11.56
N ALA A 451 19.63 22.30 11.40
CA ALA A 451 20.59 21.82 12.38
C ALA A 451 21.75 22.82 12.44
N ASP A 452 22.27 23.09 13.63
CA ASP A 452 23.45 23.95 13.79
C ASP A 452 24.60 23.42 12.92
N PRO A 453 25.14 24.20 11.97
CA PRO A 453 26.24 23.78 11.11
C PRO A 453 27.50 23.38 11.89
N ASP A 454 27.68 23.93 13.09
CA ASP A 454 28.78 23.64 14.00
C ASP A 454 28.43 22.52 15.00
N SER A 455 27.23 21.92 14.89
CA SER A 455 26.85 20.78 15.71
C SER A 455 27.70 19.55 15.33
N PRO A 456 28.28 18.83 16.31
CA PRO A 456 28.94 17.54 16.06
C PRO A 456 28.00 16.47 15.48
N ALA A 457 26.69 16.76 15.38
CA ALA A 457 25.70 15.97 14.66
C ALA A 457 25.73 16.19 13.13
N TRP A 458 26.69 16.94 12.58
CA TRP A 458 26.91 17.08 11.14
C TRP A 458 27.96 16.07 10.63
N PRO A 459 27.57 14.83 10.29
CA PRO A 459 28.54 13.76 10.12
C PRO A 459 28.97 13.63 8.64
N TYR A 460 28.53 14.54 7.77
CA TYR A 460 28.77 14.52 6.34
C TYR A 460 30.08 15.21 5.97
N CYS A 461 31.22 14.51 6.08
CA CYS A 461 32.53 14.96 5.59
C CYS A 461 33.03 16.27 6.22
N ASN A 462 34.34 16.41 6.45
CA ASN A 462 34.95 17.69 6.87
C ASN A 462 35.03 18.73 5.74
N ASP A 463 34.14 18.68 4.75
CA ASP A 463 34.21 19.55 3.58
C ASP A 463 33.57 20.91 3.85
N THR A 464 34.26 21.97 3.43
CA THR A 464 33.70 23.32 3.46
C THR A 464 32.49 23.39 2.53
N PRO A 465 31.31 23.83 3.00
CA PRO A 465 30.14 24.00 2.14
C PRO A 465 30.46 24.88 0.92
N PRO A 466 29.76 24.69 -0.22
CA PRO A 466 30.01 25.50 -1.41
C PRO A 466 29.85 26.99 -1.12
N ARG A 467 30.61 27.88 -1.77
CA ARG A 467 30.46 29.33 -1.55
C ARG A 467 29.24 29.92 -2.26
N ASP A 468 28.91 29.43 -3.45
CA ASP A 468 27.76 29.92 -4.23
C ASP A 468 26.44 29.42 -3.64
N GLY A 469 25.47 30.34 -3.47
CA GLY A 469 24.18 30.05 -2.85
C GLY A 469 23.35 28.99 -3.56
N LEU A 470 23.44 28.85 -4.90
CA LEU A 470 22.76 27.79 -5.63
C LEU A 470 23.43 26.44 -5.35
N HIS A 471 24.76 26.37 -5.39
CA HIS A 471 25.48 25.13 -5.07
C HIS A 471 25.26 24.67 -3.62
N ARG A 472 25.19 25.60 -2.65
CA ARG A 472 24.81 25.28 -1.26
C ARG A 472 23.44 24.58 -1.17
N LEU A 473 22.46 25.08 -1.93
CA LEU A 473 21.13 24.49 -1.96
C LEU A 473 21.10 23.11 -2.60
N LEU A 474 21.77 22.95 -3.76
CA LEU A 474 21.84 21.65 -4.43
C LEU A 474 22.59 20.64 -3.55
N TYR A 475 23.68 21.05 -2.90
CA TYR A 475 24.40 20.21 -1.94
C TYR A 475 23.48 19.72 -0.81
N TRP A 476 22.71 20.64 -0.21
CA TRP A 476 21.78 20.30 0.87
C TRP A 476 20.67 19.35 0.39
N ASP A 477 20.05 19.66 -0.75
CA ASP A 477 18.99 18.85 -1.31
C ASP A 477 19.51 17.44 -1.66
N LEU A 478 20.73 17.30 -2.20
CA LEU A 478 21.33 15.98 -2.49
C LEU A 478 21.65 15.15 -1.24
N ARG A 479 21.93 15.79 -0.10
CA ARG A 479 22.37 15.11 1.14
C ARG A 479 21.22 14.79 2.11
N GLN A 480 20.15 15.58 2.10
CA GLN A 480 19.03 15.39 3.03
C GLN A 480 17.73 15.10 2.31
N TRP A 481 17.25 16.05 1.51
CA TRP A 481 15.93 15.95 0.92
C TRP A 481 15.81 14.80 -0.09
N LEU A 482 16.77 14.68 -1.01
CA LEU A 482 16.84 13.58 -1.94
C LEU A 482 16.93 12.23 -1.21
N VAL A 483 17.76 12.13 -0.17
CA VAL A 483 18.05 10.87 0.53
C VAL A 483 16.88 10.39 1.37
N ASP A 484 16.37 11.25 2.27
CA ASP A 484 15.42 10.86 3.31
C ASP A 484 13.96 11.10 2.93
N ASP A 485 13.69 11.83 1.83
CA ASP A 485 12.34 12.01 1.28
C ASP A 485 12.18 11.24 -0.05
N VAL A 486 12.85 11.71 -1.10
CA VAL A 486 12.62 11.22 -2.47
C VAL A 486 13.04 9.76 -2.66
N LEU A 487 14.30 9.42 -2.33
CA LEU A 487 14.85 8.08 -2.51
C LEU A 487 14.26 7.09 -1.51
N MET A 488 14.04 7.51 -0.26
CA MET A 488 13.37 6.69 0.74
C MET A 488 11.96 6.28 0.28
N LYS A 489 11.17 7.24 -0.22
CA LYS A 489 9.86 6.97 -0.82
C LYS A 489 9.98 6.02 -2.00
N VAL A 490 10.86 6.32 -2.96
CA VAL A 490 10.97 5.52 -4.19
C VAL A 490 11.33 4.08 -3.87
N ASP A 491 12.34 3.84 -3.04
CA ASP A 491 12.75 2.48 -2.68
C ASP A 491 11.69 1.76 -1.85
N LYS A 492 11.11 2.39 -0.81
CA LYS A 492 10.08 1.72 0.00
C LYS A 492 8.82 1.40 -0.82
N MET A 493 8.37 2.31 -1.68
CA MET A 493 7.16 2.12 -2.47
C MET A 493 7.36 1.15 -3.64
N SER A 494 8.51 1.20 -4.32
CA SER A 494 8.79 0.24 -5.39
C SER A 494 8.98 -1.17 -4.84
N MET A 495 9.64 -1.30 -3.69
CA MET A 495 9.92 -2.60 -3.08
C MET A 495 8.72 -3.16 -2.31
N ALA A 496 7.78 -2.33 -1.85
CA ALA A 496 6.45 -2.79 -1.43
C ALA A 496 5.67 -3.51 -2.55
N ALA A 497 6.01 -3.21 -3.82
CA ALA A 497 5.52 -3.90 -5.00
C ALA A 497 6.49 -4.96 -5.55
N SER A 498 7.57 -5.27 -4.84
CA SER A 498 8.65 -6.17 -5.29
C SER A 498 9.24 -5.76 -6.66
N VAL A 499 9.44 -4.45 -6.88
CA VAL A 499 10.06 -3.87 -8.07
C VAL A 499 11.30 -3.08 -7.69
N GLU A 500 12.43 -3.35 -8.36
CA GLU A 500 13.62 -2.53 -8.25
C GLU A 500 13.46 -1.23 -9.05
N ALA A 501 13.54 -0.10 -8.36
CA ALA A 501 13.71 1.20 -9.01
C ALA A 501 15.21 1.54 -9.14
N ARG A 502 15.63 1.87 -10.36
CA ARG A 502 16.97 2.34 -10.72
C ARG A 502 16.93 3.84 -11.05
N VAL A 503 17.97 4.57 -10.66
CA VAL A 503 18.02 6.04 -10.71
C VAL A 503 19.28 6.53 -11.47
N PRO A 504 19.34 6.42 -12.81
CA PRO A 504 20.56 6.69 -13.57
C PRO A 504 21.15 8.09 -13.38
N PHE A 505 20.32 9.11 -13.12
CA PHE A 505 20.83 10.45 -12.83
C PHE A 505 21.73 10.50 -11.59
N LEU A 506 21.56 9.55 -10.67
CA LEU A 506 22.33 9.42 -9.44
C LEU A 506 23.49 8.45 -9.55
N ASP A 507 23.94 8.13 -10.77
CA ASP A 507 25.26 7.55 -10.95
C ASP A 507 26.34 8.49 -10.41
N HIS A 508 27.19 8.01 -9.49
CA HIS A 508 28.11 8.89 -8.77
C HIS A 508 29.05 9.69 -9.68
N ARG A 509 29.47 9.13 -10.83
CA ARG A 509 30.33 9.85 -11.80
C ARG A 509 29.58 11.02 -12.45
N LEU A 510 28.31 10.81 -12.79
CA LEU A 510 27.45 11.88 -13.31
C LEU A 510 27.18 12.95 -12.23
N VAL A 511 26.97 12.54 -10.97
CA VAL A 511 26.79 13.46 -9.85
C VAL A 511 28.04 14.30 -9.60
N GLU A 512 29.21 13.68 -9.57
CA GLU A 512 30.50 14.36 -9.42
C GLU A 512 30.71 15.35 -10.57
N TYR A 513 30.50 14.93 -11.82
CA TYR A 513 30.57 15.81 -12.97
C TYR A 513 29.61 17.01 -12.84
N ALA A 514 28.34 16.75 -12.49
CA ALA A 514 27.34 17.79 -12.31
C ALA A 514 27.71 18.75 -11.18
N ALA A 515 28.32 18.29 -10.09
CA ALA A 515 28.78 19.12 -8.98
C ALA A 515 29.94 20.06 -9.37
N GLN A 516 30.74 19.69 -10.38
CA GLN A 516 31.83 20.53 -10.91
C GLN A 516 31.36 21.59 -11.92
N LEU A 517 30.15 21.48 -12.48
CA LEU A 517 29.61 22.48 -13.40
C LEU A 517 29.31 23.80 -12.70
N ALA A 518 29.64 24.92 -13.35
CA ALA A 518 29.33 26.26 -12.85
C ALA A 518 27.81 26.44 -12.63
N PRO A 519 27.38 27.18 -11.59
CA PRO A 519 25.96 27.35 -11.24
C PRO A 519 25.09 27.85 -12.41
N GLU A 520 25.63 28.75 -13.25
CA GLU A 520 24.98 29.32 -14.43
C GLU A 520 24.70 28.32 -15.55
N TYR A 521 25.38 27.16 -15.55
CA TYR A 521 25.10 26.09 -16.51
C TYR A 521 23.84 25.33 -16.12
N LYS A 522 23.54 25.25 -14.82
CA LYS A 522 22.33 24.61 -14.29
C LYS A 522 21.13 25.55 -14.39
N LEU A 523 21.31 26.83 -14.00
CA LEU A 523 20.26 27.85 -13.99
C LEU A 523 20.63 29.06 -14.86
N ARG A 524 19.95 29.23 -15.99
CA ARG A 524 20.22 30.31 -16.95
C ARG A 524 18.96 31.05 -17.36
N ARG A 525 18.97 32.40 -17.27
CA ARG A 525 17.86 33.29 -17.67
C ARG A 525 16.49 32.86 -17.09
N GLY A 526 16.49 32.47 -15.82
CA GLY A 526 15.27 32.04 -15.12
C GLY A 526 14.79 30.62 -15.45
N ARG A 527 15.58 29.86 -16.19
CA ARG A 527 15.26 28.48 -16.57
C ARG A 527 16.26 27.50 -15.97
N GLY A 528 15.75 26.58 -15.16
CA GLY A 528 16.49 25.44 -14.62
C GLY A 528 16.77 24.37 -15.68
N LYS A 529 17.66 23.42 -15.33
CA LYS A 529 18.12 22.34 -16.20
C LYS A 529 18.70 22.84 -17.52
N ALA A 530 19.34 24.02 -17.53
CA ALA A 530 19.72 24.68 -18.77
C ALA A 530 20.71 23.85 -19.60
N VAL A 531 21.78 23.33 -18.99
CA VAL A 531 22.76 22.46 -19.63
C VAL A 531 22.16 21.12 -20.06
N LEU A 532 21.29 20.53 -19.24
CA LEU A 532 20.63 19.25 -19.55
C LEU A 532 19.67 19.37 -20.74
N ARG A 533 18.89 20.47 -20.79
CA ARG A 533 18.04 20.78 -21.95
C ARG A 533 18.85 21.03 -23.22
N ALA A 534 20.01 21.66 -23.10
CA ALA A 534 20.90 21.88 -24.23
C ALA A 534 21.49 20.55 -24.75
N ALA A 535 21.91 19.67 -23.83
CA ALA A 535 22.51 18.37 -24.13
C ALA A 535 21.59 17.43 -24.93
N PHE A 536 20.28 17.48 -24.67
CA PHE A 536 19.27 16.59 -25.24
C PHE A 536 18.21 17.30 -26.09
N ARG A 537 18.46 18.54 -26.52
CA ARG A 537 17.48 19.36 -27.26
C ARG A 537 16.95 18.65 -28.51
N ASP A 538 17.83 17.95 -29.21
CA ASP A 538 17.57 17.19 -30.44
C ASP A 538 16.87 15.84 -30.20
N TRP A 539 16.78 15.38 -28.95
CA TRP A 539 16.21 14.08 -28.55
C TRP A 539 14.85 14.21 -27.86
N LEU A 540 14.30 15.41 -27.75
CA LEU A 540 13.08 15.64 -27.00
C LEU A 540 11.99 16.23 -27.91
N PRO A 541 10.73 15.78 -27.79
CA PRO A 541 9.62 16.46 -28.42
C PRO A 541 9.61 17.95 -28.03
N ALA A 542 9.30 18.85 -28.97
CA ALA A 542 9.37 20.30 -28.74
C ALA A 542 8.54 20.73 -27.51
N GLU A 543 7.34 20.15 -27.33
CA GLU A 543 6.48 20.39 -26.16
C GLU A 543 7.16 19.96 -24.84
N THR A 544 7.74 18.75 -24.81
CA THR A 544 8.47 18.24 -23.63
C THR A 544 9.71 19.08 -23.32
N ALA A 545 10.46 19.47 -24.36
CA ALA A 545 11.64 20.33 -24.25
C ALA A 545 11.27 21.75 -23.76
N ALA A 546 10.08 22.26 -24.08
CA ALA A 546 9.58 23.57 -23.64
C ALA A 546 8.98 23.54 -22.22
N ARG A 547 8.43 22.40 -21.79
CA ARG A 547 7.70 22.26 -20.52
C ARG A 547 8.55 22.62 -19.28
N GLY A 548 7.96 23.39 -18.38
CA GLY A 548 8.50 23.66 -17.04
C GLY A 548 8.23 22.50 -16.06
N LYS A 549 8.92 22.48 -14.91
CA LYS A 549 8.64 21.48 -13.86
C LYS A 549 7.25 21.73 -13.30
N THR A 550 6.39 20.72 -13.38
CA THR A 550 5.10 20.69 -12.66
C THR A 550 5.28 19.75 -11.49
N ALA A 551 4.93 20.19 -10.27
CA ALA A 551 4.95 19.31 -9.12
C ALA A 551 3.78 18.32 -9.24
N PHE A 552 4.06 17.04 -9.03
CA PHE A 552 3.05 16.02 -8.85
C PHE A 552 2.27 16.35 -7.58
N ARG A 553 0.98 16.72 -7.69
CA ARG A 553 0.18 17.21 -6.57
C ARG A 553 -1.15 16.48 -6.47
N LEU A 554 -1.35 15.80 -5.35
CA LEU A 554 -2.67 15.29 -4.97
C LEU A 554 -3.57 16.45 -4.53
N PRO A 555 -4.89 16.34 -4.74
CA PRO A 555 -5.88 17.34 -4.35
C PRO A 555 -6.19 17.20 -2.86
N LEU A 556 -5.16 17.38 -2.03
CA LEU A 556 -5.25 17.15 -0.59
C LEU A 556 -6.28 18.09 0.06
N ASP A 557 -6.36 19.34 -0.38
CA ASP A 557 -7.35 20.29 0.14
C ASP A 557 -8.79 19.79 -0.13
N GLU A 558 -9.06 19.22 -1.31
CA GLU A 558 -10.35 18.63 -1.65
C GLU A 558 -10.62 17.35 -0.85
N TRP A 559 -9.63 16.47 -0.72
CA TRP A 559 -9.76 15.22 0.03
C TRP A 559 -10.03 15.45 1.52
N PHE A 560 -9.35 16.42 2.14
CA PHE A 560 -9.55 16.75 3.55
C PHE A 560 -10.80 17.57 3.82
N ARG A 561 -11.34 18.32 2.84
CA ARG A 561 -12.69 18.89 2.96
C ARG A 561 -13.79 17.85 2.89
N ALA A 562 -13.52 16.71 2.25
CA ALA A 562 -14.44 15.59 2.11
C ALA A 562 -14.22 14.55 3.22
N ASP A 563 -13.90 13.31 2.85
CA ASP A 563 -13.91 12.17 3.77
C ASP A 563 -12.65 12.10 4.66
N LEU A 564 -11.49 12.56 4.17
CA LEU A 564 -10.24 12.45 4.95
C LEU A 564 -10.22 13.38 6.16
N GLY A 565 -10.86 14.55 6.11
CA GLY A 565 -10.93 15.45 7.27
C GLY A 565 -11.74 14.84 8.41
N ARG A 566 -12.90 14.24 8.07
CA ARG A 566 -13.75 13.52 9.04
C ARG A 566 -13.02 12.32 9.62
N TRP A 567 -12.33 11.55 8.79
CA TRP A 567 -11.54 10.42 9.24
C TRP A 567 -10.37 10.84 10.15
N LEU A 568 -9.61 11.87 9.76
CA LEU A 568 -8.52 12.42 10.58
C LEU A 568 -9.04 12.89 11.94
N ALA A 569 -10.17 13.62 11.99
CA ALA A 569 -10.78 14.04 13.25
C ALA A 569 -11.13 12.84 14.16
N GLN A 570 -11.65 11.76 13.59
CA GLN A 570 -11.97 10.54 14.34
C GLN A 570 -10.70 9.85 14.89
N VAL A 571 -9.66 9.68 14.07
CA VAL A 571 -8.44 9.02 14.53
C VAL A 571 -7.62 9.86 15.50
N ALA A 572 -7.55 11.19 15.28
CA ALA A 572 -6.82 12.12 16.14
C ALA A 572 -7.50 12.37 17.49
N SER A 573 -8.81 12.10 17.61
CA SER A 573 -9.55 12.24 18.87
C SER A 573 -9.58 10.97 19.71
N ALA A 574 -9.17 9.83 19.14
CA ALA A 574 -9.16 8.54 19.84
C ALA A 574 -8.18 8.53 21.03
N GLY A 575 -8.54 7.82 22.10
CA GLY A 575 -7.64 7.59 23.23
C GLY A 575 -6.39 6.84 22.79
N GLY A 576 -5.21 7.43 22.99
CA GLY A 576 -3.95 6.88 22.51
C GLY A 576 -3.62 7.20 21.05
N SER A 577 -4.12 8.31 20.50
CA SER A 577 -3.68 8.87 19.20
C SER A 577 -2.31 9.56 19.30
N PHE A 578 -1.60 9.70 18.18
CA PHE A 578 -0.39 10.53 18.09
C PHE A 578 -0.67 11.98 18.45
N CYS A 579 -1.69 12.57 17.82
CA CYS A 579 -2.00 14.00 18.00
C CYS A 579 -2.27 14.35 19.47
N ARG A 580 -3.06 13.56 20.21
CA ARG A 580 -3.27 13.78 21.65
C ARG A 580 -2.05 13.54 22.52
N SER A 581 -1.16 12.64 22.10
CA SER A 581 -0.01 12.23 22.92
C SER A 581 1.15 13.23 22.84
N PHE A 582 1.31 13.91 21.70
CA PHE A 582 2.49 14.75 21.44
C PHE A 582 2.19 16.18 21.00
N LEU A 583 0.94 16.52 20.68
CA LEU A 583 0.53 17.83 20.19
C LEU A 583 -0.62 18.41 21.03
N ASP A 584 -0.83 19.72 20.94
CA ASP A 584 -2.01 20.38 21.47
C ASP A 584 -3.24 19.97 20.65
N HIS A 585 -4.03 19.07 21.24
CA HIS A 585 -5.24 18.54 20.63
C HIS A 585 -6.24 19.63 20.20
N ARG A 586 -6.34 20.75 20.94
CA ARG A 586 -7.29 21.84 20.59
C ARG A 586 -6.83 22.58 19.35
N ALA A 587 -5.52 22.81 19.23
CA ALA A 587 -4.93 23.43 18.05
C ALA A 587 -5.11 22.55 16.81
N VAL A 588 -4.98 21.22 16.96
CA VAL A 588 -5.21 20.26 15.87
C VAL A 588 -6.69 20.20 15.46
N GLU A 589 -7.61 20.11 16.42
CA GLU A 589 -9.06 20.11 16.16
C GLU A 589 -9.51 21.40 15.46
N GLY A 590 -9.02 22.55 15.92
CA GLY A 590 -9.25 23.84 15.28
C GLY A 590 -8.72 23.87 13.84
N MET A 591 -7.51 23.36 13.59
CA MET A 591 -6.92 23.31 12.25
C MET A 591 -7.75 22.45 11.27
N ILE A 592 -8.29 21.33 11.75
CA ILE A 592 -9.18 20.46 10.97
C ILE A 592 -10.49 21.19 10.69
N ALA A 593 -11.12 21.77 11.71
CA ALA A 593 -12.39 22.49 11.58
C ALA A 593 -12.29 23.66 10.59
N ASP A 594 -11.25 24.50 10.73
CA ASP A 594 -10.99 25.63 9.83
C ASP A 594 -10.82 25.17 8.39
N HIS A 595 -10.20 24.01 8.17
CA HIS A 595 -10.01 23.48 6.82
C HIS A 595 -11.30 22.94 6.20
N VAL A 596 -12.05 22.14 6.96
CA VAL A 596 -13.32 21.55 6.54
C VAL A 596 -14.36 22.64 6.25
N MET A 597 -14.39 23.71 7.06
CA MET A 597 -15.25 24.88 6.83
C MET A 597 -14.77 25.80 5.69
N GLY A 598 -13.58 25.54 5.12
CA GLY A 598 -13.00 26.37 4.07
C GLY A 598 -12.40 27.70 4.56
N ALA A 599 -12.30 27.92 5.88
CA ALA A 599 -11.68 29.09 6.48
C ALA A 599 -10.14 29.10 6.31
N ALA A 600 -9.51 27.93 6.14
CA ALA A 600 -8.08 27.79 5.87
C ALA A 600 -7.75 26.68 4.85
N ALA A 601 -6.60 26.81 4.17
CA ALA A 601 -6.05 25.77 3.28
C ALA A 601 -4.92 25.01 3.99
N ASN A 602 -5.29 23.96 4.75
CA ASN A 602 -4.40 23.15 5.57
C ASN A 602 -4.13 21.76 4.99
N GLY A 603 -4.49 21.45 3.74
CA GLY A 603 -4.45 20.08 3.20
C GLY A 603 -3.10 19.36 3.40
N GLN A 604 -1.98 20.04 3.13
CA GLN A 604 -0.64 19.46 3.36
C GLN A 604 -0.31 19.28 4.85
N ARG A 605 -0.74 20.21 5.72
CA ARG A 605 -0.53 20.11 7.17
C ARG A 605 -1.30 18.92 7.74
N LEU A 606 -2.57 18.78 7.35
CA LEU A 606 -3.43 17.68 7.76
C LEU A 606 -2.91 16.34 7.22
N TRP A 607 -2.35 16.32 6.01
CA TRP A 607 -1.67 15.15 5.47
C TRP A 607 -0.46 14.74 6.33
N THR A 608 0.39 15.69 6.72
CA THR A 608 1.51 15.43 7.64
C THR A 608 1.03 14.86 8.97
N LEU A 609 -0.04 15.40 9.56
CA LEU A 609 -0.59 14.86 10.81
C LEU A 609 -1.17 13.46 10.62
N LEU A 610 -1.88 13.21 9.51
CA LEU A 610 -2.45 11.90 9.19
C LEU A 610 -1.38 10.82 9.03
N CYS A 611 -0.27 11.11 8.33
CA CYS A 611 0.84 10.17 8.19
C CYS A 611 1.44 9.78 9.55
N ALA A 612 1.65 10.75 10.45
CA ALA A 612 2.11 10.47 11.81
C ALA A 612 1.09 9.67 12.62
N GLU A 613 -0.19 9.97 12.49
CA GLU A 613 -1.26 9.25 13.17
C GLU A 613 -1.36 7.79 12.69
N LEU A 614 -1.29 7.54 11.38
CA LEU A 614 -1.30 6.18 10.82
C LEU A 614 -0.09 5.36 11.27
N TRP A 615 1.09 5.98 11.25
CA TRP A 615 2.29 5.35 11.79
C TRP A 615 2.14 5.01 13.28
N TYR A 616 1.65 5.96 14.08
CA TYR A 616 1.52 5.74 15.51
C TYR A 616 0.47 4.67 15.83
N ALA A 617 -0.67 4.68 15.14
CA ALA A 617 -1.69 3.66 15.26
C ALA A 617 -1.16 2.27 14.88
N GLN A 618 -0.32 2.16 13.85
CA GLN A 618 0.29 0.89 13.44
C GLN A 618 1.23 0.32 14.50
N TRP A 619 2.02 1.16 15.17
CA TRP A 619 3.13 0.72 16.02
C TRP A 619 2.86 0.79 17.52
N PHE A 620 2.05 1.75 17.95
CA PHE A 620 1.73 2.04 19.36
C PHE A 620 0.23 1.94 19.65
N GLY A 621 -0.56 1.58 18.64
CA GLY A 621 -2.00 1.43 18.78
C GLY A 621 -2.39 0.32 19.75
N PRO A 622 -3.64 0.31 20.22
CA PRO A 622 -4.04 -0.52 21.34
C PRO A 622 -3.98 -2.04 21.10
N GLN A 623 -4.08 -2.50 19.83
CA GLN A 623 -3.88 -3.90 19.46
C GLN A 623 -2.43 -4.36 19.72
N ARG A 624 -1.42 -3.53 19.44
CA ARG A 624 -0.01 -3.89 19.70
C ARG A 624 0.43 -3.71 21.15
N ARG A 625 -0.13 -2.73 21.88
CA ARG A 625 0.15 -2.61 23.33
C ARG A 625 -0.31 -3.85 24.08
N ALA A 626 -1.42 -4.47 23.64
CA ALA A 626 -1.85 -5.78 24.12
C ALA A 626 -0.81 -6.86 23.75
N ASP A 627 -0.37 -6.94 22.48
CA ASP A 627 0.65 -7.91 22.04
C ASP A 627 2.00 -7.79 22.77
N GLU A 628 2.44 -6.58 23.14
CA GLU A 628 3.70 -6.34 23.87
C GLU A 628 3.57 -6.61 25.37
N SER A 629 2.44 -6.26 25.99
CA SER A 629 2.15 -6.68 27.36
C SER A 629 2.08 -8.21 27.49
N ARG A 630 1.65 -8.90 26.41
CA ARG A 630 1.62 -10.37 26.28
C ARG A 630 2.96 -11.02 25.95
N ALA A 631 3.94 -10.27 25.45
CA ALA A 631 5.29 -10.79 25.19
C ALA A 631 6.16 -10.84 26.46
N GLY A 632 5.81 -10.04 27.48
CA GLY A 632 6.47 -10.02 28.79
C GLY A 632 5.69 -10.68 29.94
N ALA A 633 4.40 -10.96 29.76
CA ALA A 633 3.55 -11.61 30.75
C ALA A 633 3.02 -12.95 30.22
N GLN A 634 2.75 -13.88 31.13
CA GLN A 634 2.23 -15.24 30.90
C GLN A 634 1.33 -15.37 29.66
N ARG A 635 1.57 -16.43 28.87
CA ARG A 635 0.74 -16.92 27.75
C ARG A 635 -0.76 -16.73 28.03
N GLU A 636 -1.38 -15.76 27.37
CA GLU A 636 -2.84 -15.63 27.30
C GLU A 636 -3.39 -16.46 26.13
N ARG A 637 -4.60 -16.99 26.33
CA ARG A 637 -5.28 -17.92 25.42
C ARG A 637 -5.75 -17.19 24.15
N GLY A 638 -5.54 -17.75 22.95
CA GLY A 638 -5.94 -17.11 21.68
C GLY A 638 -6.75 -17.99 20.73
N VAL A 639 -7.79 -17.43 20.09
CA VAL A 639 -8.57 -18.09 19.03
C VAL A 639 -8.00 -17.75 17.65
N LEU A 640 -7.70 -18.77 16.86
CA LEU A 640 -7.33 -18.62 15.45
C LEU A 640 -8.58 -18.55 14.57
N VAL A 641 -8.79 -17.41 13.91
CA VAL A 641 -9.91 -17.29 12.95
C VAL A 641 -9.42 -17.58 11.54
N VAL A 642 -10.13 -18.47 10.85
CA VAL A 642 -9.84 -18.98 9.50
C VAL A 642 -10.99 -18.56 8.58
N ALA A 643 -10.72 -17.63 7.67
CA ALA A 643 -11.66 -17.10 6.67
C ALA A 643 -11.52 -17.77 5.30
N ASP A 644 -12.37 -17.41 4.34
CA ASP A 644 -12.26 -17.88 2.96
C ASP A 644 -11.01 -17.35 2.24
N LEU A 645 -10.59 -18.03 1.18
CA LEU A 645 -9.53 -17.53 0.30
C LEU A 645 -10.09 -16.45 -0.64
N PRO A 646 -9.56 -15.21 -0.64
CA PRO A 646 -10.06 -14.14 -1.52
C PRO A 646 -9.99 -14.50 -3.02
N CYS A 647 -9.10 -15.41 -3.41
CA CYS A 647 -8.97 -15.87 -4.79
C CYS A 647 -10.13 -16.75 -5.28
N GLU A 648 -11.00 -17.22 -4.38
CA GLU A 648 -12.18 -18.01 -4.74
C GLU A 648 -13.39 -17.18 -5.13
N ARG A 649 -13.39 -15.87 -4.78
CA ARG A 649 -14.42 -14.88 -5.12
C ARG A 649 -15.82 -15.29 -4.67
N TRP A 650 -16.04 -15.31 -3.37
CA TRP A 650 -17.36 -15.46 -2.77
C TRP A 650 -17.72 -14.15 -2.07
N PRO A 651 -18.23 -13.12 -2.79
CA PRO A 651 -18.32 -11.76 -2.25
C PRO A 651 -19.17 -11.63 -0.98
N SER A 652 -20.17 -12.48 -0.78
CA SER A 652 -20.95 -12.50 0.47
C SER A 652 -20.16 -13.03 1.66
N MET A 653 -19.35 -14.07 1.44
CA MET A 653 -18.48 -14.66 2.45
C MET A 653 -17.33 -13.74 2.82
N ASP A 654 -16.70 -13.14 1.80
CA ASP A 654 -15.62 -12.18 1.97
C ASP A 654 -16.12 -10.97 2.80
N ARG A 655 -17.32 -10.45 2.47
CA ARG A 655 -17.98 -9.39 3.25
C ARG A 655 -18.30 -9.83 4.68
N TYR A 656 -18.85 -11.02 4.87
CA TYR A 656 -19.16 -11.56 6.20
C TYR A 656 -17.90 -11.64 7.07
N ALA A 657 -16.83 -12.24 6.55
CA ALA A 657 -15.57 -12.42 7.27
C ALA A 657 -14.94 -11.08 7.63
N GLN A 658 -14.86 -10.15 6.68
CA GLN A 658 -14.30 -8.82 6.91
C GLN A 658 -15.09 -8.06 7.98
N ALA A 659 -16.42 -8.06 7.88
CA ALA A 659 -17.26 -7.31 8.80
C ALA A 659 -17.27 -7.92 10.21
N LEU A 660 -17.30 -9.25 10.34
CA LEU A 660 -17.20 -9.92 11.64
C LEU A 660 -15.85 -9.62 12.30
N LEU A 661 -14.73 -9.79 11.57
CA LEU A 661 -13.39 -9.52 12.10
C LEU A 661 -13.24 -8.06 12.55
N GLY A 662 -13.73 -7.11 11.75
CA GLY A 662 -13.68 -5.69 12.10
C GLY A 662 -14.49 -5.32 13.35
N HIS A 663 -15.55 -6.08 13.69
CA HIS A 663 -16.35 -5.84 14.89
C HIS A 663 -15.89 -6.65 16.10
N LEU A 664 -15.26 -7.82 15.92
CA LEU A 664 -14.63 -8.57 17.00
C LEU A 664 -13.51 -7.77 17.67
N ASP A 665 -12.79 -6.93 16.92
CA ASP A 665 -11.79 -6.00 17.44
C ASP A 665 -12.34 -5.00 18.49
N GLY A 666 -13.65 -4.77 18.49
CA GLY A 666 -14.34 -3.83 19.37
C GLY A 666 -14.97 -4.44 20.62
N VAL A 667 -15.06 -5.77 20.75
CA VAL A 667 -15.83 -6.45 21.82
C VAL A 667 -14.95 -7.02 22.96
N GLY A 668 -13.62 -6.94 22.85
CA GLY A 668 -12.68 -7.42 23.88
C GLY A 668 -11.44 -8.01 23.19
N ARG A 669 -10.24 -7.57 23.58
CA ARG A 669 -9.01 -7.75 22.79
C ARG A 669 -8.26 -9.06 23.03
N ASP A 670 -8.81 -9.99 23.80
CA ASP A 670 -8.07 -11.16 24.29
C ASP A 670 -8.09 -12.39 23.37
N TYR A 671 -8.73 -12.32 22.20
CA TYR A 671 -9.16 -13.57 21.54
C TYR A 671 -8.79 -13.78 20.07
N VAL A 672 -8.14 -12.86 19.35
CA VAL A 672 -8.05 -13.02 17.87
C VAL A 672 -6.64 -12.94 17.33
N VAL A 673 -6.11 -14.10 16.91
CA VAL A 673 -5.00 -14.19 15.95
C VAL A 673 -5.62 -14.59 14.61
N SER A 674 -5.74 -13.65 13.68
CA SER A 674 -6.21 -13.98 12.32
C SER A 674 -5.08 -14.64 11.55
N ALA A 675 -5.30 -15.85 11.01
CA ALA A 675 -4.40 -16.40 10.02
C ALA A 675 -4.55 -15.55 8.75
N ALA A 676 -3.51 -14.78 8.41
CA ALA A 676 -3.48 -14.05 7.16
C ALA A 676 -3.79 -15.04 6.00
N PRO A 677 -4.69 -14.68 5.07
CA PRO A 677 -4.92 -15.51 3.89
C PRO A 677 -3.60 -15.73 3.15
N VAL A 678 -3.47 -16.89 2.50
CA VAL A 678 -2.29 -17.24 1.70
C VAL A 678 -2.06 -16.19 0.62
N ASN A 679 -1.20 -15.22 0.92
CA ASN A 679 -0.78 -14.18 0.00
C ASN A 679 0.02 -14.83 -1.12
N GLY A 680 -0.57 -14.83 -2.32
CA GLY A 680 0.09 -15.34 -3.53
C GLY A 680 -0.60 -14.97 -4.83
N HIS A 681 -1.89 -14.61 -4.85
CA HIS A 681 -2.58 -14.24 -6.10
C HIS A 681 -3.66 -13.18 -5.92
N ASN A 682 -3.34 -11.94 -6.30
CA ASN A 682 -4.30 -10.86 -6.62
C ASN A 682 -4.80 -10.95 -8.08
N GLY A 683 -5.07 -12.16 -8.56
CA GLY A 683 -5.46 -12.40 -9.95
C GLY A 683 -6.87 -11.88 -10.25
N ALA A 684 -6.99 -10.96 -11.21
CA ALA A 684 -8.26 -10.54 -11.80
C ALA A 684 -8.96 -11.65 -12.63
N ALA A 685 -8.34 -12.82 -12.82
CA ALA A 685 -8.91 -13.95 -13.57
C ALA A 685 -9.47 -15.07 -12.66
N PRO A 686 -10.62 -15.68 -12.99
CA PRO A 686 -11.18 -16.80 -12.24
C PRO A 686 -10.24 -18.00 -12.23
N VAL A 687 -9.99 -18.55 -11.04
CA VAL A 687 -9.18 -19.75 -10.84
C VAL A 687 -9.90 -20.95 -11.47
N SER A 688 -9.19 -21.72 -12.30
CA SER A 688 -9.70 -22.96 -12.90
C SER A 688 -10.15 -23.95 -11.81
N ALA A 689 -11.16 -24.78 -12.09
CA ALA A 689 -11.68 -25.73 -11.10
C ALA A 689 -10.59 -26.64 -10.48
N PRO A 690 -9.63 -27.21 -11.24
CA PRO A 690 -8.53 -28.00 -10.66
C PRO A 690 -7.69 -27.24 -9.65
N ARG A 691 -7.44 -25.95 -9.91
CA ARG A 691 -6.62 -25.10 -9.07
C ARG A 691 -7.36 -24.66 -7.80
N ARG A 692 -8.69 -24.50 -7.84
CA ARG A 692 -9.50 -24.32 -6.62
C ARG A 692 -9.37 -25.53 -5.69
N TYR A 693 -9.43 -26.75 -6.23
CA TYR A 693 -9.25 -27.96 -5.43
C TYR A 693 -7.85 -28.05 -4.82
N TRP A 694 -6.80 -27.75 -5.59
CA TRP A 694 -5.44 -27.70 -5.07
C TRP A 694 -5.28 -26.67 -3.94
N ASN A 695 -5.86 -25.48 -4.10
CA ASN A 695 -5.82 -24.44 -3.08
C ASN A 695 -6.52 -24.91 -1.79
N ARG A 696 -7.73 -25.45 -1.90
CA ARG A 696 -8.53 -25.92 -0.75
C ARG A 696 -7.92 -27.10 0.00
N LEU A 697 -7.33 -28.06 -0.72
CA LEU A 697 -6.86 -29.32 -0.13
C LEU A 697 -5.37 -29.34 0.23
N VAL A 698 -4.54 -28.52 -0.43
CA VAL A 698 -3.08 -28.58 -0.28
C VAL A 698 -2.48 -27.27 0.20
N ALA A 699 -2.71 -26.18 -0.55
CA ALA A 699 -2.07 -24.90 -0.26
C ALA A 699 -2.55 -24.32 1.07
N TYR A 700 -3.87 -24.35 1.30
CA TYR A 700 -4.46 -23.71 2.46
C TYR A 700 -4.12 -24.45 3.77
N PRO A 701 -4.31 -25.77 3.90
CA PRO A 701 -3.85 -26.50 5.10
C PRO A 701 -2.34 -26.38 5.36
N SER A 702 -1.53 -26.26 4.31
CA SER A 702 -0.07 -26.11 4.45
C SER A 702 0.32 -24.76 5.05
N SER A 703 -0.39 -23.69 4.71
CA SER A 703 -0.15 -22.36 5.29
C SER A 703 -0.43 -22.29 6.80
N LEU A 704 -1.27 -23.19 7.30
CA LEU A 704 -1.66 -23.25 8.71
C LEU A 704 -0.69 -24.07 9.58
N ARG A 705 0.40 -24.62 9.02
CA ARG A 705 1.28 -25.56 9.76
C ARG A 705 2.00 -24.94 10.96
N GLY A 706 2.24 -23.63 10.96
CA GLY A 706 2.95 -22.91 12.03
C GLY A 706 2.08 -22.53 13.22
N TYR A 707 0.75 -22.57 13.10
CA TYR A 707 -0.15 -22.06 14.14
C TYR A 707 -0.41 -23.11 15.22
N ARG A 708 -0.46 -22.67 16.48
CA ARG A 708 -0.79 -23.48 17.67
C ARG A 708 -1.74 -22.68 18.58
N PRO A 709 -3.01 -22.51 18.19
CA PRO A 709 -3.96 -21.72 18.97
C PRO A 709 -4.63 -22.55 20.08
N ASP A 710 -5.23 -21.86 21.04
CA ASP A 710 -6.03 -22.47 22.11
C ASP A 710 -7.43 -22.86 21.62
N ALA A 711 -7.98 -22.13 20.65
CA ALA A 711 -9.19 -22.52 19.92
C ALA A 711 -9.11 -22.11 18.43
N VAL A 712 -9.94 -22.69 17.57
CA VAL A 712 -10.00 -22.37 16.12
C VAL A 712 -11.42 -22.06 15.68
N HIS A 713 -11.63 -20.94 15.00
CA HIS A 713 -12.89 -20.64 14.34
C HIS A 713 -12.74 -20.70 12.82
N VAL A 714 -13.45 -21.62 12.17
CA VAL A 714 -13.60 -21.65 10.70
C VAL A 714 -14.89 -20.95 10.30
N LEU A 715 -14.78 -19.84 9.57
CA LEU A 715 -15.90 -18.96 9.23
C LEU A 715 -16.82 -19.48 8.13
N ASP A 716 -16.37 -20.50 7.39
CA ASP A 716 -17.17 -21.15 6.36
C ASP A 716 -17.12 -22.66 6.49
N HIS A 717 -18.29 -23.26 6.68
CA HIS A 717 -18.48 -24.70 6.67
C HIS A 717 -17.89 -25.40 5.44
N THR A 718 -17.76 -24.76 4.27
CA THR A 718 -17.13 -25.43 3.10
C THR A 718 -15.63 -25.70 3.28
N TYR A 719 -15.02 -25.15 4.34
CA TYR A 719 -13.64 -25.40 4.77
C TYR A 719 -13.53 -26.22 6.06
N ALA A 720 -14.62 -26.85 6.52
CA ALA A 720 -14.62 -27.62 7.76
C ALA A 720 -13.53 -28.72 7.82
N HIS A 721 -13.08 -29.23 6.67
CA HIS A 721 -12.00 -30.22 6.60
C HIS A 721 -10.66 -29.73 7.17
N ILE A 722 -10.47 -28.40 7.28
CA ILE A 722 -9.26 -27.79 7.86
C ILE A 722 -9.14 -28.10 9.35
N LEU A 723 -10.25 -28.33 10.06
CA LEU A 723 -10.22 -28.66 11.49
C LEU A 723 -9.38 -29.91 11.80
N ALA A 724 -9.25 -30.84 10.84
CA ALA A 724 -8.36 -31.99 10.96
C ALA A 724 -6.87 -31.60 11.17
N ARG A 725 -6.47 -30.36 10.86
CA ARG A 725 -5.11 -29.85 11.11
C ARG A 725 -4.87 -29.50 12.58
N PHE A 726 -5.93 -29.32 13.37
CA PHE A 726 -5.89 -28.90 14.77
C PHE A 726 -6.52 -29.98 15.67
N PRO A 727 -5.96 -31.20 15.68
CA PRO A 727 -6.54 -32.30 16.45
C PRO A 727 -6.56 -31.95 17.95
N GLY A 728 -7.72 -32.14 18.59
CA GLY A 728 -7.91 -31.89 20.02
C GLY A 728 -8.02 -30.42 20.41
N CYS A 729 -8.00 -29.48 19.46
CA CYS A 729 -8.21 -28.05 19.74
C CYS A 729 -9.71 -27.72 19.72
N PRO A 730 -10.26 -27.04 20.75
CA PRO A 730 -11.62 -26.51 20.73
C PRO A 730 -11.89 -25.70 19.46
N SER A 731 -13.04 -25.92 18.82
CA SER A 731 -13.32 -25.27 17.53
C SER A 731 -14.75 -24.79 17.35
N LEU A 732 -14.88 -23.63 16.70
CA LEU A 732 -16.14 -23.07 16.21
C LEU A 732 -16.19 -23.24 14.68
N LEU A 733 -17.36 -23.62 14.16
CA LEU A 733 -17.61 -23.64 12.71
C LEU A 733 -18.87 -22.84 12.38
N THR A 734 -18.77 -21.87 11.47
CA THR A 734 -19.95 -21.12 11.01
C THR A 734 -20.59 -21.77 9.77
N ILE A 735 -21.90 -21.97 9.83
CA ILE A 735 -22.75 -22.53 8.78
C ILE A 735 -23.68 -21.44 8.26
N HIS A 736 -23.62 -21.23 6.94
CA HIS A 736 -24.47 -20.25 6.26
C HIS A 736 -25.52 -20.87 5.35
N ASP A 737 -25.18 -21.90 4.57
CA ASP A 737 -26.16 -22.65 3.77
C ASP A 737 -25.67 -24.08 3.50
N LEU A 738 -26.56 -25.06 3.47
CA LEU A 738 -26.21 -26.48 3.26
C LEU A 738 -26.69 -27.00 1.91
N TRP A 739 -26.91 -26.10 0.93
CA TRP A 739 -27.29 -26.48 -0.43
C TRP A 739 -26.35 -27.51 -1.07
N PRO A 740 -25.01 -27.44 -0.90
CA PRO A 740 -24.11 -28.44 -1.47
C PRO A 740 -24.42 -29.88 -1.00
N LEU A 741 -24.96 -30.06 0.21
CA LEU A 741 -25.33 -31.38 0.76
C LEU A 741 -26.61 -31.96 0.16
N ARG A 742 -27.45 -31.13 -0.47
CA ARG A 742 -28.74 -31.54 -1.05
C ARG A 742 -28.64 -32.04 -2.49
N ARG A 743 -27.46 -32.01 -3.11
CA ARG A 743 -27.28 -32.40 -4.52
C ARG A 743 -27.46 -33.91 -4.71
N GLU A 744 -28.22 -34.30 -5.73
CA GLU A 744 -28.33 -35.71 -6.13
C GLU A 744 -26.96 -36.26 -6.58
N ARG A 745 -26.63 -37.47 -6.12
CA ARG A 745 -25.40 -38.17 -6.49
C ARG A 745 -25.48 -38.64 -7.95
N GLN A 746 -24.73 -38.00 -8.84
CA GLN A 746 -24.53 -38.47 -10.22
C GLN A 746 -23.27 -39.34 -10.34
N ARG A 747 -23.25 -40.33 -11.24
CA ARG A 747 -22.04 -41.14 -11.49
C ARG A 747 -21.14 -40.46 -12.53
N SER A 748 -20.27 -39.54 -12.09
CA SER A 748 -19.20 -38.98 -12.93
C SER A 748 -17.89 -38.81 -12.15
N ALA A 749 -16.73 -38.81 -12.83
CA ALA A 749 -15.42 -38.65 -12.18
C ALA A 749 -15.29 -37.32 -11.42
N ARG A 750 -15.90 -36.25 -11.93
CA ARG A 750 -16.00 -34.95 -11.25
C ARG A 750 -16.87 -35.05 -9.99
N GLN A 751 -17.90 -35.88 -10.02
CA GLN A 751 -18.78 -36.09 -8.87
C GLN A 751 -18.09 -36.88 -7.75
N LEU A 752 -17.23 -37.86 -8.06
CA LEU A 752 -16.46 -38.58 -7.04
C LEU A 752 -15.57 -37.64 -6.19
N VAL A 753 -14.95 -36.65 -6.81
CA VAL A 753 -14.14 -35.63 -6.11
C VAL A 753 -15.02 -34.73 -5.23
N LEU A 754 -16.19 -34.34 -5.74
CA LEU A 754 -17.17 -33.53 -4.99
C LEU A 754 -17.77 -34.31 -3.81
N ASP A 755 -18.04 -35.60 -3.98
CA ASP A 755 -18.57 -36.49 -2.96
C ASP A 755 -17.53 -36.68 -1.84
N GLU A 756 -16.25 -36.84 -2.19
CA GLU A 756 -15.16 -36.93 -1.21
C GLU A 756 -14.96 -35.62 -0.43
N LEU A 757 -15.05 -34.47 -1.10
CA LEU A 757 -15.02 -33.17 -0.43
C LEU A 757 -16.21 -32.98 0.51
N THR A 758 -17.39 -33.37 0.05
CA THR A 758 -18.61 -33.33 0.84
C THR A 758 -18.49 -34.22 2.08
N ARG A 759 -17.91 -35.41 1.94
CA ARG A 759 -17.63 -36.31 3.06
C ARG A 759 -16.69 -35.66 4.08
N ARG A 760 -15.56 -35.09 3.65
CA ARG A 760 -14.61 -34.40 4.53
C ARG A 760 -15.20 -33.16 5.20
N MET A 761 -16.07 -32.45 4.49
CA MET A 761 -16.80 -31.31 5.03
C MET A 761 -17.71 -31.76 6.19
N VAL A 762 -18.52 -32.80 5.97
CA VAL A 762 -19.39 -33.37 7.01
C VAL A 762 -18.57 -33.93 8.19
N GLU A 763 -17.44 -34.58 7.93
CA GLU A 763 -16.52 -35.04 8.98
C GLU A 763 -15.96 -33.87 9.80
N GLY A 764 -15.55 -32.79 9.15
CA GLY A 764 -15.13 -31.56 9.81
C GLY A 764 -16.24 -30.92 10.64
N MET A 765 -17.47 -30.87 10.11
CA MET A 765 -18.64 -30.38 10.85
C MET A 765 -18.92 -31.21 12.10
N ARG A 766 -18.79 -32.54 12.01
CA ARG A 766 -18.96 -33.45 13.16
C ARG A 766 -17.83 -33.32 14.17
N ALA A 767 -16.62 -32.99 13.72
CA ALA A 767 -15.45 -32.79 14.57
C ALA A 767 -15.42 -31.43 15.29
N ALA A 768 -16.08 -30.40 14.76
CA ALA A 768 -16.10 -29.06 15.34
C ALA A 768 -16.73 -29.03 16.73
N THR A 769 -16.12 -28.43 17.75
CA THR A 769 -16.69 -28.44 19.12
C THR A 769 -18.09 -27.81 19.17
N LEU A 770 -18.21 -26.60 18.64
CA LEU A 770 -19.47 -25.85 18.50
C LEU A 770 -19.68 -25.44 17.06
N LEU A 771 -20.95 -25.27 16.68
CA LEU A 771 -21.34 -24.74 15.38
C LEU A 771 -22.22 -23.51 15.57
N CYS A 772 -21.99 -22.49 14.75
CA CYS A 772 -22.79 -21.29 14.66
C CYS A 772 -23.59 -21.33 13.37
N ALA A 773 -24.92 -21.28 13.44
CA ALA A 773 -25.81 -21.19 12.28
C ALA A 773 -26.44 -19.79 12.21
N ASP A 774 -26.55 -19.24 11.01
CA ASP A 774 -27.14 -17.93 10.77
C ASP A 774 -28.66 -17.86 11.01
N SER A 775 -29.34 -19.01 10.97
CA SER A 775 -30.79 -19.14 11.13
C SER A 775 -31.18 -20.43 11.85
N GLY A 776 -32.41 -20.46 12.36
CA GLY A 776 -33.00 -21.68 12.93
C GLY A 776 -33.18 -22.76 11.87
N PHE A 777 -33.47 -22.37 10.62
CA PHE A 777 -33.49 -23.27 9.48
C PHE A 777 -32.14 -23.95 9.24
N SER A 778 -31.05 -23.18 9.12
CA SER A 778 -29.68 -23.71 8.94
C SER A 778 -29.29 -24.67 10.08
N LYS A 779 -29.71 -24.38 11.32
CA LYS A 779 -29.54 -25.30 12.45
C LYS A 779 -30.28 -26.63 12.25
N ARG A 780 -31.57 -26.60 11.88
CA ARG A 780 -32.36 -27.82 11.64
C ARG A 780 -31.76 -28.65 10.51
N GLU A 781 -31.28 -28.00 9.45
CA GLU A 781 -30.59 -28.69 8.35
C GLU A 781 -29.27 -29.33 8.76
N ALA A 782 -28.44 -28.65 9.55
CA ALA A 782 -27.20 -29.22 10.06
C ALA A 782 -27.46 -30.49 10.88
N CYS A 783 -28.53 -30.49 11.68
CA CYS A 783 -28.95 -31.66 12.43
C CYS A 783 -29.42 -32.80 11.51
N ALA A 784 -30.29 -32.49 10.53
CA ALA A 784 -30.88 -33.49 9.66
C ALA A 784 -29.91 -34.07 8.62
N LEU A 785 -29.09 -33.23 7.98
CA LEU A 785 -28.23 -33.62 6.86
C LEU A 785 -26.84 -34.07 7.30
N ALA A 786 -26.27 -33.44 8.33
CA ALA A 786 -24.93 -33.76 8.82
C ALA A 786 -24.93 -34.58 10.13
N GLY A 787 -26.08 -34.79 10.77
CA GLY A 787 -26.19 -35.56 12.02
C GLY A 787 -25.56 -34.85 13.22
N ILE A 788 -25.60 -33.52 13.23
CA ILE A 788 -25.06 -32.70 14.31
C ILE A 788 -26.08 -32.63 15.47
N PRO A 789 -25.66 -32.87 16.73
CA PRO A 789 -26.57 -32.72 17.87
C PRO A 789 -27.08 -31.28 18.02
N PRO A 790 -28.40 -31.05 18.22
CA PRO A 790 -28.98 -29.70 18.28
C PRO A 790 -28.36 -28.80 19.36
N GLU A 791 -27.87 -29.37 20.46
CA GLU A 791 -27.21 -28.69 21.57
C GLU A 791 -25.83 -28.13 21.21
N ARG A 792 -25.20 -28.60 20.13
CA ARG A 792 -23.92 -28.08 19.63
C ARG A 792 -24.07 -26.93 18.65
N VAL A 793 -25.30 -26.62 18.22
CA VAL A 793 -25.58 -25.57 17.23
C VAL A 793 -26.22 -24.36 17.90
N ARG A 794 -25.53 -23.22 17.86
CA ARG A 794 -26.01 -21.91 18.33
C ARG A 794 -26.52 -21.13 17.13
N VAL A 795 -27.67 -20.46 17.26
CA VAL A 795 -28.20 -19.61 16.20
C VAL A 795 -27.75 -18.18 16.47
N ILE A 796 -26.90 -17.64 15.60
CA ILE A 796 -26.42 -16.26 15.67
C ILE A 796 -26.80 -15.55 14.36
N PRO A 797 -27.77 -14.62 14.40
CA PRO A 797 -28.16 -13.88 13.20
C PRO A 797 -27.00 -13.11 12.57
N LEU A 798 -27.09 -12.91 11.26
CA LEU A 798 -26.14 -12.07 10.51
C LEU A 798 -26.17 -10.61 10.98
N GLY A 799 -25.04 -9.93 10.83
CA GLY A 799 -24.95 -8.50 11.03
C GLY A 799 -25.17 -7.76 9.70
N LEU A 800 -25.92 -6.66 9.75
CA LEU A 800 -26.13 -5.76 8.61
C LEU A 800 -25.22 -4.53 8.73
N ASP A 801 -24.69 -4.06 7.61
CA ASP A 801 -23.93 -2.80 7.56
C ASP A 801 -24.86 -1.60 7.76
N GLY A 802 -24.47 -0.71 8.68
CA GLY A 802 -25.20 0.54 8.96
C GLY A 802 -25.35 1.44 7.73
N ALA A 803 -24.49 1.31 6.72
CA ALA A 803 -24.59 2.03 5.45
C ALA A 803 -25.96 1.85 4.77
N PHE A 804 -26.57 0.66 4.85
CA PHE A 804 -27.89 0.44 4.26
C PHE A 804 -29.02 1.21 4.96
N LEU A 805 -28.81 1.56 6.24
CA LEU A 805 -29.71 2.39 7.03
C LEU A 805 -29.50 3.89 6.83
N THR A 806 -28.44 4.31 6.12
CA THR A 806 -28.16 5.73 5.88
C THR A 806 -29.06 6.33 4.81
N LEU A 807 -29.40 7.61 4.99
CA LEU A 807 -30.13 8.40 4.00
C LEU A 807 -29.18 8.81 2.86
N ILE A 808 -29.62 8.60 1.62
CA ILE A 808 -28.92 9.02 0.42
C ILE A 808 -29.68 10.18 -0.22
N ALA A 809 -28.96 11.15 -0.78
CA ALA A 809 -29.56 12.25 -1.50
C ALA A 809 -30.46 11.76 -2.63
N ALA A 810 -31.73 12.21 -2.64
CA ALA A 810 -32.75 11.78 -3.60
C ALA A 810 -32.32 11.97 -5.07
N ALA A 811 -31.55 13.01 -5.37
CA ALA A 811 -31.02 13.28 -6.71
C ALA A 811 -30.14 12.13 -7.23
N ARG A 812 -29.28 11.54 -6.39
CA ARG A 812 -28.42 10.41 -6.80
C ARG A 812 -29.23 9.14 -7.06
N VAL A 813 -30.26 8.90 -6.25
CA VAL A 813 -31.17 7.77 -6.44
C VAL A 813 -31.95 7.93 -7.74
N GLN A 814 -32.42 9.16 -8.03
CA GLN A 814 -33.15 9.47 -9.26
C GLN A 814 -32.28 9.35 -10.50
N GLU A 815 -31.04 9.84 -10.47
CA GLU A 815 -30.07 9.69 -11.55
C GLU A 815 -29.78 8.21 -11.85
N PHE A 816 -29.53 7.40 -10.80
CA PHE A 816 -29.34 5.96 -10.95
C PHE A 816 -30.59 5.29 -11.54
N ALA A 817 -31.78 5.63 -11.02
CA ALA A 817 -33.04 5.08 -11.49
C ALA A 817 -33.29 5.42 -12.97
N GLN A 818 -32.97 6.64 -13.42
CA GLN A 818 -33.08 7.02 -14.82
C GLN A 818 -32.12 6.23 -15.71
N ARG A 819 -30.87 6.05 -15.26
CA ARG A 819 -29.85 5.30 -16.01
C ARG A 819 -30.20 3.82 -16.19
N VAL A 820 -30.78 3.20 -15.16
CA VAL A 820 -30.98 1.74 -15.11
C VAL A 820 -32.42 1.33 -15.47
N PHE A 821 -33.42 2.07 -14.98
CA PHE A 821 -34.83 1.75 -15.23
C PHE A 821 -35.48 2.64 -16.31
N ALA A 822 -34.80 3.66 -16.85
CA ALA A 822 -35.31 4.50 -17.95
C ALA A 822 -36.72 5.10 -17.72
N ALA A 823 -36.96 5.64 -16.52
CA ALA A 823 -38.25 6.22 -16.07
C ALA A 823 -39.45 5.24 -16.09
N ALA A 824 -39.18 3.95 -16.14
CA ALA A 824 -40.20 2.91 -16.16
C ALA A 824 -40.72 2.62 -14.74
N ALA A 825 -41.95 2.08 -14.65
CA ALA A 825 -42.59 1.68 -13.40
C ALA A 825 -43.58 0.53 -13.69
N PRO A 826 -43.63 -0.52 -12.87
CA PRO A 826 -42.81 -0.77 -11.68
C PRO A 826 -41.35 -1.17 -11.99
N ARG A 827 -40.45 -0.77 -11.10
CA ARG A 827 -39.00 -1.05 -11.10
C ARG A 827 -38.73 -2.21 -10.15
N LEU A 828 -38.52 -3.39 -10.70
CA LEU A 828 -38.31 -4.61 -9.93
C LEU A 828 -36.81 -4.87 -9.76
N LEU A 829 -36.42 -5.33 -8.58
CA LEU A 829 -35.04 -5.72 -8.28
C LEU A 829 -34.99 -7.19 -7.89
N HIS A 830 -33.96 -7.89 -8.35
CA HIS A 830 -33.52 -9.16 -7.81
C HIS A 830 -32.02 -9.11 -7.55
N VAL A 831 -31.59 -9.62 -6.39
CA VAL A 831 -30.17 -9.69 -6.00
C VAL A 831 -29.85 -11.12 -5.61
N GLY A 832 -29.00 -11.79 -6.40
CA GLY A 832 -28.67 -13.20 -6.21
C GLY A 832 -27.96 -13.80 -7.42
N SER A 833 -27.39 -15.00 -7.27
CA SER A 833 -26.86 -15.75 -8.43
C SER A 833 -27.98 -16.18 -9.38
N CYS A 834 -27.64 -16.66 -10.58
CA CYS A 834 -28.63 -17.22 -11.51
C CYS A 834 -28.71 -18.77 -11.43
N ASP A 835 -28.32 -19.35 -10.29
CA ASP A 835 -28.35 -20.80 -10.10
C ASP A 835 -29.80 -21.30 -9.99
N ALA A 836 -30.04 -22.57 -10.33
CA ALA A 836 -31.38 -23.18 -10.31
C ALA A 836 -32.13 -22.98 -8.97
N ARG A 837 -31.41 -22.93 -7.84
CA ARG A 837 -32.01 -22.69 -6.52
C ARG A 837 -32.66 -21.31 -6.34
N LYS A 838 -32.31 -20.33 -7.19
CA LYS A 838 -32.83 -18.95 -7.13
C LYS A 838 -34.13 -18.76 -7.92
N ASN A 839 -34.54 -19.76 -8.69
CA ASN A 839 -35.79 -19.75 -9.47
C ASN A 839 -35.91 -18.55 -10.41
N ILE A 840 -34.85 -18.27 -11.17
CA ILE A 840 -34.85 -17.15 -12.12
C ILE A 840 -35.91 -17.36 -13.20
N GLU A 841 -36.17 -18.61 -13.58
CA GLU A 841 -37.22 -18.97 -14.52
C GLU A 841 -38.60 -18.54 -14.00
N GLY A 842 -38.91 -18.83 -12.74
CA GLY A 842 -40.12 -18.34 -12.08
C GLY A 842 -40.19 -16.81 -12.01
N LEU A 843 -39.08 -16.15 -11.67
CA LEU A 843 -38.98 -14.68 -11.69
C LEU A 843 -39.32 -14.09 -13.07
N LEU A 844 -38.78 -14.67 -14.14
CA LEU A 844 -39.04 -14.22 -15.51
C LEU A 844 -40.52 -14.38 -15.91
N HIS A 845 -41.17 -15.47 -15.49
CA HIS A 845 -42.61 -15.64 -15.69
C HIS A 845 -43.44 -14.59 -14.94
N ILE A 846 -43.09 -14.28 -13.69
CA ILE A 846 -43.74 -13.22 -12.91
C ILE A 846 -43.61 -11.86 -13.63
N VAL A 847 -42.42 -11.53 -14.13
CA VAL A 847 -42.18 -10.27 -14.86
C VAL A 847 -42.96 -10.22 -16.17
N ALA A 848 -43.02 -11.32 -16.92
CA ALA A 848 -43.79 -11.41 -18.16
C ALA A 848 -45.28 -11.19 -17.92
N GLU A 849 -45.84 -11.76 -16.86
CA GLU A 849 -47.24 -11.59 -16.50
C GLU A 849 -47.54 -10.18 -15.99
N LEU A 850 -46.69 -9.61 -15.12
CA LEU A 850 -46.79 -8.21 -14.70
C LEU A 850 -46.75 -7.25 -15.88
N ARG A 851 -45.93 -7.52 -16.91
CA ARG A 851 -45.82 -6.66 -18.08
C ARG A 851 -47.10 -6.63 -18.93
N ARG A 852 -47.90 -7.70 -18.93
CA ARG A 852 -49.21 -7.71 -19.61
C ARG A 852 -50.18 -6.70 -18.99
N ILE A 853 -50.03 -6.45 -17.68
CA ILE A 853 -50.89 -5.55 -16.90
C ILE A 853 -50.27 -4.14 -16.82
N SER A 854 -48.95 -4.06 -16.60
CA SER A 854 -48.18 -2.83 -16.56
C SER A 854 -47.02 -2.88 -17.58
N PRO A 855 -47.24 -2.40 -18.82
CA PRO A 855 -46.29 -2.54 -19.94
C PRO A 855 -44.91 -1.89 -19.72
N ARG A 856 -44.82 -0.95 -18.75
CA ARG A 856 -43.59 -0.25 -18.36
C ARG A 856 -42.82 -0.97 -17.23
N THR A 857 -43.19 -2.19 -16.86
CA THR A 857 -42.41 -2.99 -15.91
C THR A 857 -40.98 -3.20 -16.40
N ARG A 858 -39.98 -3.06 -15.51
CA ARG A 858 -38.57 -3.38 -15.76
C ARG A 858 -38.00 -4.20 -14.61
N LEU A 859 -37.10 -5.13 -14.91
CA LEU A 859 -36.37 -5.93 -13.91
C LEU A 859 -34.87 -5.63 -13.99
N LEU A 860 -34.27 -5.34 -12.84
CA LEU A 860 -32.83 -5.32 -12.65
C LEU A 860 -32.39 -6.60 -11.93
N GLN A 861 -31.61 -7.44 -12.60
CA GLN A 861 -30.95 -8.62 -12.03
C GLN A 861 -29.52 -8.26 -11.65
N ILE A 862 -29.21 -8.28 -10.35
CA ILE A 862 -27.84 -8.10 -9.84
C ILE A 862 -27.31 -9.43 -9.30
N GLY A 863 -26.16 -9.85 -9.81
CA GLY A 863 -25.49 -11.08 -9.40
C GLY A 863 -25.65 -12.22 -10.41
N GLY A 864 -24.53 -12.88 -10.71
CA GLY A 864 -24.49 -14.04 -11.61
C GLY A 864 -24.66 -13.69 -13.09
N ARG A 865 -24.49 -14.71 -13.95
CA ARG A 865 -24.82 -14.62 -15.38
C ARG A 865 -25.98 -15.55 -15.71
N PHE A 866 -26.91 -15.07 -16.53
CA PHE A 866 -27.97 -15.93 -17.03
C PHE A 866 -27.40 -17.14 -17.76
N SER A 867 -28.00 -18.30 -17.52
CA SER A 867 -27.71 -19.51 -18.27
C SER A 867 -28.22 -19.39 -19.70
N ALA A 868 -27.71 -20.23 -20.61
CA ALA A 868 -28.22 -20.27 -21.98
C ALA A 868 -29.74 -20.55 -22.02
N ALA A 869 -30.24 -21.41 -21.12
CA ALA A 869 -31.68 -21.69 -20.99
C ALA A 869 -32.47 -20.45 -20.53
N GLN A 870 -31.95 -19.69 -19.58
CA GLN A 870 -32.59 -18.46 -19.10
C GLN A 870 -32.62 -17.37 -20.18
N LEU A 871 -31.54 -17.23 -20.97
CA LEU A 871 -31.50 -16.30 -22.11
C LEU A 871 -32.52 -16.68 -23.19
N LEU A 872 -32.68 -17.98 -23.48
CA LEU A 872 -33.71 -18.47 -24.40
C LEU A 872 -35.13 -18.18 -23.86
N LEU A 873 -35.35 -18.37 -22.56
CA LEU A 873 -36.62 -18.06 -21.92
C LEU A 873 -36.95 -16.57 -21.95
N ILE A 874 -35.97 -15.70 -21.72
CA ILE A 874 -36.11 -14.23 -21.87
C ILE A 874 -36.62 -13.90 -23.28
N ALA A 875 -36.05 -14.53 -24.31
CA ALA A 875 -36.47 -14.30 -25.69
C ALA A 875 -37.88 -14.85 -25.98
N GLN A 876 -38.20 -16.04 -25.48
CA GLN A 876 -39.54 -16.64 -25.63
C GLN A 876 -40.63 -15.80 -24.96
N LEU A 877 -40.32 -15.19 -23.82
CA LEU A 877 -41.23 -14.30 -23.08
C LEU A 877 -41.21 -12.85 -23.57
N GLN A 878 -40.45 -12.54 -24.63
CA GLN A 878 -40.29 -11.20 -25.20
C GLN A 878 -39.81 -10.16 -24.17
N LEU A 879 -38.90 -10.56 -23.29
CA LEU A 879 -38.37 -9.75 -22.19
C LEU A 879 -37.03 -9.05 -22.54
N GLU A 880 -36.60 -9.07 -23.80
CA GLU A 880 -35.42 -8.35 -24.25
C GLU A 880 -35.57 -6.84 -24.02
N GLY A 881 -34.56 -6.24 -23.40
CA GLY A 881 -34.61 -4.83 -22.99
C GLY A 881 -35.56 -4.53 -21.82
N VAL A 882 -36.29 -5.52 -21.29
CA VAL A 882 -37.03 -5.42 -20.01
C VAL A 882 -36.16 -5.81 -18.84
N VAL A 883 -35.43 -6.91 -19.00
CA VAL A 883 -34.54 -7.47 -17.99
C VAL A 883 -33.14 -6.93 -18.26
N GLN A 884 -32.60 -6.15 -17.33
CA GLN A 884 -31.23 -5.71 -17.36
C GLN A 884 -30.41 -6.51 -16.36
N GLN A 885 -29.27 -7.03 -16.81
CA GLN A 885 -28.39 -7.86 -15.98
C GLN A 885 -27.10 -7.11 -15.65
N HIS A 886 -26.71 -7.14 -14.38
CA HIS A 886 -25.41 -6.69 -13.89
C HIS A 886 -24.75 -7.80 -13.05
N PRO A 887 -23.78 -8.53 -13.61
CA PRO A 887 -23.18 -9.67 -12.92
C PRO A 887 -22.49 -9.31 -11.60
N GLN A 888 -21.95 -8.09 -11.51
CA GLN A 888 -21.29 -7.52 -10.34
C GLN A 888 -21.49 -6.00 -10.36
N VAL A 889 -21.69 -5.41 -9.19
CA VAL A 889 -21.84 -3.96 -9.01
C VAL A 889 -21.02 -3.52 -7.79
N SER A 890 -20.71 -2.23 -7.69
CA SER A 890 -20.13 -1.66 -6.47
C SER A 890 -21.17 -1.69 -5.32
N GLU A 891 -20.72 -1.66 -4.06
CA GLU A 891 -21.65 -1.58 -2.92
C GLU A 891 -22.51 -0.30 -2.95
N GLN A 892 -21.94 0.81 -3.47
CA GLN A 892 -22.68 2.05 -3.65
C GLN A 892 -23.78 1.90 -4.69
N ASP A 893 -23.50 1.24 -5.83
CA ASP A 893 -24.52 0.97 -6.85
C ASP A 893 -25.57 -0.03 -6.36
N LEU A 894 -25.19 -1.01 -5.53
CA LEU A 894 -26.14 -1.95 -4.91
C LEU A 894 -27.11 -1.22 -3.96
N LEU A 895 -26.59 -0.34 -3.09
CA LEU A 895 -27.40 0.47 -2.20
C LEU A 895 -28.33 1.42 -2.98
N LEU A 896 -27.82 2.05 -4.05
CA LEU A 896 -28.65 2.85 -4.94
C LEU A 896 -29.73 2.02 -5.63
N ALA A 897 -29.42 0.78 -6.04
CA ALA A 897 -30.40 -0.12 -6.65
C ALA A 897 -31.53 -0.47 -5.68
N TYR A 898 -31.24 -0.78 -4.41
CA TYR A 898 -32.28 -1.01 -3.40
C TYR A 898 -33.16 0.22 -3.20
N ARG A 899 -32.58 1.43 -3.13
CA ARG A 899 -33.33 2.69 -2.94
C ARG A 899 -34.10 3.12 -4.20
N ALA A 900 -33.66 2.69 -5.39
CA ALA A 900 -34.24 3.06 -6.67
C ALA A 900 -35.35 2.13 -7.16
N ALA A 901 -35.46 0.92 -6.59
CA ALA A 901 -36.49 -0.05 -6.95
C ALA A 901 -37.83 0.22 -6.23
N ASP A 902 -38.91 -0.35 -6.74
CA ASP A 902 -40.24 -0.33 -6.11
C ASP A 902 -40.50 -1.57 -5.24
N ALA A 903 -39.87 -2.72 -5.59
CA ALA A 903 -39.85 -3.92 -4.75
C ALA A 903 -38.64 -4.83 -5.06
N LEU A 904 -38.19 -5.57 -4.04
CA LEU A 904 -37.28 -6.72 -4.20
C LEU A 904 -38.09 -8.01 -4.37
N LEU A 905 -37.78 -8.81 -5.40
CA LEU A 905 -38.39 -10.13 -5.63
C LEU A 905 -37.36 -11.25 -5.47
N LEU A 906 -37.59 -12.14 -4.52
CA LEU A 906 -36.74 -13.31 -4.24
C LEU A 906 -37.56 -14.62 -4.26
N PRO A 907 -37.95 -15.14 -5.44
CA PRO A 907 -38.71 -16.38 -5.56
C PRO A 907 -37.84 -17.64 -5.37
N SER A 908 -36.79 -17.56 -4.55
CA SER A 908 -35.80 -18.64 -4.40
C SER A 908 -36.44 -19.93 -3.89
N LEU A 909 -36.08 -21.06 -4.48
CA LEU A 909 -36.42 -22.40 -3.97
C LEU A 909 -35.61 -22.74 -2.71
N TYR A 910 -34.42 -22.14 -2.58
CA TYR A 910 -33.56 -22.29 -1.41
C TYR A 910 -32.65 -21.06 -1.23
N GLU A 911 -32.57 -20.56 0.00
CA GLU A 911 -31.72 -19.45 0.43
C GLU A 911 -31.24 -19.67 1.88
N GLY A 912 -29.94 -19.57 2.13
CA GLY A 912 -29.39 -19.69 3.49
C GLY A 912 -29.11 -18.34 4.15
N PHE A 913 -28.44 -17.45 3.42
CA PHE A 913 -27.92 -16.17 3.94
C PHE A 913 -28.98 -15.10 4.23
N GLY A 914 -29.96 -14.90 3.33
CA GLY A 914 -30.97 -13.84 3.51
C GLY A 914 -30.45 -12.38 3.49
N PHE A 915 -29.15 -12.11 3.23
CA PHE A 915 -28.60 -10.75 3.14
C PHE A 915 -29.42 -9.79 2.27
N PRO A 916 -29.84 -10.16 1.04
CA PRO A 916 -30.59 -9.23 0.21
C PRO A 916 -31.92 -8.78 0.81
N VAL A 917 -32.57 -9.62 1.63
CA VAL A 917 -33.79 -9.25 2.36
C VAL A 917 -33.48 -8.17 3.39
N LEU A 918 -32.46 -8.39 4.23
CA LEU A 918 -32.06 -7.44 5.28
C LEU A 918 -31.58 -6.11 4.69
N GLU A 919 -30.76 -6.17 3.63
CA GLU A 919 -30.27 -4.98 2.90
C GLU A 919 -31.43 -4.18 2.30
N ALA A 920 -32.40 -4.85 1.66
CA ALA A 920 -33.59 -4.18 1.12
C ALA A 920 -34.48 -3.57 2.20
N GLN A 921 -34.73 -4.31 3.29
CA GLN A 921 -35.51 -3.80 4.42
C GLN A 921 -34.86 -2.57 5.07
N ALA A 922 -33.54 -2.57 5.27
CA ALA A 922 -32.81 -1.40 5.75
C ALA A 922 -32.83 -0.24 4.75
N ALA A 923 -32.82 -0.56 3.46
CA ALA A 923 -33.00 0.42 2.40
C ALA A 923 -34.45 0.92 2.26
N GLY A 924 -35.38 0.45 3.10
CA GLY A 924 -36.79 0.83 3.03
C GLY A 924 -37.45 0.39 1.73
N LEU A 925 -36.97 -0.69 1.10
CA LEU A 925 -37.54 -1.29 -0.08
C LEU A 925 -38.49 -2.42 0.34
N PRO A 926 -39.76 -2.42 -0.10
CA PRO A 926 -40.66 -3.55 0.12
C PRO A 926 -40.10 -4.86 -0.45
N VAL A 927 -40.22 -5.94 0.32
CA VAL A 927 -39.69 -7.26 -0.05
C VAL A 927 -40.81 -8.26 -0.28
N LEU A 928 -40.76 -8.94 -1.42
CA LEU A 928 -41.51 -10.17 -1.70
C LEU A 928 -40.50 -11.33 -1.76
N CYS A 929 -40.60 -12.28 -0.84
CA CYS A 929 -39.68 -13.42 -0.77
C CYS A 929 -40.43 -14.74 -0.63
N SER A 930 -39.75 -15.84 -0.93
CA SER A 930 -40.38 -17.15 -0.86
C SER A 930 -40.59 -17.64 0.58
N ASN A 931 -41.51 -18.59 0.75
CA ASN A 931 -41.77 -19.33 1.98
C ASN A 931 -40.76 -20.46 2.24
N ARG A 932 -39.58 -20.42 1.61
CA ARG A 932 -38.59 -21.50 1.65
C ARG A 932 -37.37 -21.10 2.49
N ALA A 933 -36.74 -22.10 3.10
CA ALA A 933 -35.47 -21.99 3.81
C ALA A 933 -35.46 -20.90 4.92
N SER A 934 -34.40 -20.10 5.03
CA SER A 934 -34.27 -19.09 6.09
C SER A 934 -35.09 -17.82 5.84
N LEU A 935 -35.65 -17.63 4.64
CA LEU A 935 -36.29 -16.37 4.24
C LEU A 935 -37.44 -15.95 5.17
N PRO A 936 -38.38 -16.82 5.60
CA PRO A 936 -39.41 -16.43 6.55
C PRO A 936 -38.86 -15.97 7.91
N GLU A 937 -37.79 -16.62 8.38
CA GLU A 937 -37.15 -16.29 9.66
C GLU A 937 -36.39 -14.96 9.58
N VAL A 938 -35.74 -14.67 8.44
CA VAL A 938 -34.95 -13.45 8.23
C VAL A 938 -35.86 -12.25 7.92
N ALA A 939 -36.91 -12.45 7.14
CA ALA A 939 -37.77 -11.36 6.67
C ALA A 939 -38.73 -10.84 7.75
N GLY A 940 -39.14 -11.71 8.68
CA GLY A 940 -40.14 -11.38 9.70
C GLY A 940 -41.43 -10.81 9.09
N ASP A 941 -42.06 -9.87 9.80
CA ASP A 941 -43.27 -9.19 9.34
C ASP A 941 -43.00 -8.07 8.30
N GLY A 942 -41.72 -7.86 7.95
CA GLY A 942 -41.28 -6.81 7.01
C GLY A 942 -41.30 -7.24 5.54
N ALA A 943 -41.92 -8.37 5.19
CA ALA A 943 -42.00 -8.86 3.82
C ALA A 943 -43.31 -9.60 3.55
N VAL A 944 -43.65 -9.73 2.26
CA VAL A 944 -44.72 -10.62 1.81
C VAL A 944 -44.12 -11.97 1.45
N ILE A 945 -44.54 -13.00 2.17
CA ILE A 945 -44.02 -14.38 2.03
C ILE A 945 -44.95 -15.18 1.12
N LEU A 946 -44.39 -15.79 0.06
CA LEU A 946 -45.15 -16.42 -1.02
C LEU A 946 -44.60 -17.79 -1.42
N ASP A 947 -45.41 -18.64 -2.03
CA ASP A 947 -44.92 -19.90 -2.60
C ASP A 947 -44.19 -19.62 -3.93
N PRO A 948 -42.90 -19.95 -4.07
CA PRO A 948 -42.13 -19.68 -5.29
C PRO A 948 -42.61 -20.46 -6.52
N GLU A 949 -43.43 -21.50 -6.33
CA GLU A 949 -43.97 -22.34 -7.39
C GLU A 949 -45.31 -21.82 -7.95
N GLN A 950 -45.83 -20.70 -7.42
CA GLN A 950 -47.11 -20.11 -7.82
C GLN A 950 -46.96 -18.67 -8.36
N PRO A 951 -46.46 -18.45 -9.59
CA PRO A 951 -46.20 -17.12 -10.14
C PRO A 951 -47.37 -16.12 -10.04
N SER A 952 -48.60 -16.60 -10.22
CA SER A 952 -49.81 -15.75 -10.16
C SER A 952 -50.00 -15.07 -8.80
N THR A 953 -49.62 -15.71 -7.69
CA THR A 953 -49.72 -15.11 -6.36
C THR A 953 -48.70 -13.98 -6.16
N TRP A 954 -47.55 -14.07 -6.83
CA TRP A 954 -46.55 -13.00 -6.82
C TRP A 954 -47.00 -11.79 -7.61
N VAL A 955 -47.64 -12.01 -8.76
CA VAL A 955 -48.25 -10.94 -9.56
C VAL A 955 -49.33 -10.24 -8.75
N ALA A 956 -50.26 -10.98 -8.13
CA ALA A 956 -51.31 -10.41 -7.29
C ALA A 956 -50.76 -9.62 -6.11
N ALA A 957 -49.76 -10.16 -5.40
CA ALA A 957 -49.11 -9.47 -4.29
C ALA A 957 -48.38 -8.18 -4.73
N MET A 958 -47.74 -8.20 -5.91
CA MET A 958 -47.08 -7.02 -6.45
C MET A 958 -48.08 -5.94 -6.85
N LEU A 959 -49.19 -6.30 -7.50
CA LEU A 959 -50.24 -5.34 -7.86
C LEU A 959 -50.85 -4.69 -6.62
N ASP A 960 -51.19 -5.49 -5.61
CA ASP A 960 -51.71 -4.98 -4.34
C ASP A 960 -50.70 -4.04 -3.63
N LEU A 961 -49.40 -4.37 -3.66
CA LEU A 961 -48.35 -3.48 -3.14
C LEU A 961 -48.26 -2.15 -3.93
N LEU A 962 -48.50 -2.19 -5.25
CA LEU A 962 -48.46 -1.02 -6.12
C LEU A 962 -49.68 -0.11 -5.90
N GLU A 963 -50.85 -0.68 -5.60
CA GLU A 963 -52.11 0.03 -5.40
C GLU A 963 -52.28 0.54 -3.95
N SER A 964 -51.84 -0.23 -2.95
CA SER A 964 -52.03 0.10 -1.54
C SER A 964 -50.83 0.82 -0.92
N ARG A 965 -50.94 2.16 -0.83
CA ARG A 965 -49.94 2.99 -0.15
C ARG A 965 -49.76 2.61 1.32
N ASP A 966 -50.84 2.42 2.06
CA ASP A 966 -50.81 2.06 3.49
C ASP A 966 -50.15 0.70 3.73
N ARG A 967 -50.34 -0.27 2.82
CA ARG A 967 -49.66 -1.57 2.93
C ARG A 967 -48.16 -1.43 2.68
N ARG A 968 -47.78 -0.60 1.70
CA ARG A 968 -46.36 -0.33 1.40
C ARG A 968 -45.66 0.36 2.55
N GLU A 969 -46.25 1.42 3.10
CA GLU A 969 -45.68 2.16 4.24
C GLU A 969 -45.53 1.23 5.46
N ARG A 970 -46.55 0.42 5.77
CA ARG A 970 -46.46 -0.59 6.85
C ARG A 970 -45.35 -1.62 6.63
N LEU A 971 -45.19 -2.14 5.41
CA LEU A 971 -44.12 -3.09 5.09
C LEU A 971 -42.74 -2.45 5.24
N VAL A 972 -42.59 -1.19 4.82
CA VAL A 972 -41.33 -0.43 4.98
C VAL A 972 -41.02 -0.20 6.46
N ASP A 973 -42.00 0.21 7.27
CA ASP A 973 -41.82 0.44 8.70
C ASP A 973 -41.46 -0.86 9.45
N CYS A 974 -42.17 -1.95 9.16
CA CYS A 974 -41.87 -3.27 9.71
C CYS A 974 -40.49 -3.76 9.27
N GLY A 975 -40.13 -3.58 8.00
CA GLY A 975 -38.82 -3.92 7.45
C GLY A 975 -37.68 -3.15 8.12
N LEU A 976 -37.80 -1.82 8.24
CA LEU A 976 -36.82 -0.99 8.94
C LEU A 976 -36.68 -1.38 10.42
N GLY A 977 -37.80 -1.70 11.07
CA GLY A 977 -37.84 -2.21 12.44
C GLY A 977 -37.13 -3.56 12.59
N ASN A 978 -37.36 -4.48 11.64
CA ASN A 978 -36.71 -5.79 11.59
C ASN A 978 -35.19 -5.64 11.35
N ALA A 979 -34.78 -4.92 10.32
CA ALA A 979 -33.38 -4.77 9.92
C ALA A 979 -32.50 -4.14 11.01
N ARG A 980 -33.05 -3.22 11.84
CA ARG A 980 -32.33 -2.62 12.98
C ARG A 980 -31.91 -3.63 14.05
N GLN A 981 -32.48 -4.84 14.05
CA GLN A 981 -32.14 -5.87 15.02
C GLN A 981 -30.87 -6.65 14.64
N TYR A 982 -30.52 -6.63 13.35
CA TYR A 982 -29.41 -7.37 12.75
C TYR A 982 -28.18 -6.47 12.66
N THR A 983 -27.47 -6.27 13.77
CA THR A 983 -26.28 -5.42 13.79
C THR A 983 -25.01 -6.24 13.97
N TRP A 984 -23.94 -5.84 13.29
CA TRP A 984 -22.64 -6.49 13.44
C TRP A 984 -22.11 -6.47 14.88
N GLN A 985 -22.45 -5.45 15.68
CA GLN A 985 -22.11 -5.41 17.10
C GLN A 985 -22.75 -6.58 17.87
N ARG A 986 -24.02 -6.90 17.59
CA ARG A 986 -24.73 -8.02 18.24
C ARG A 986 -24.17 -9.36 17.78
N THR A 987 -23.97 -9.52 16.47
CA THR A 987 -23.38 -10.74 15.91
C THR A 987 -21.99 -10.99 16.46
N ALA A 988 -21.12 -9.97 16.49
CA ALA A 988 -19.77 -10.08 17.02
C ALA A 988 -19.76 -10.39 18.53
N ALA A 989 -20.65 -9.78 19.31
CA ALA A 989 -20.78 -10.08 20.74
C ALA A 989 -21.24 -11.52 21.02
N ALA A 990 -22.21 -12.02 20.24
CA ALA A 990 -22.65 -13.41 20.35
C ALA A 990 -21.51 -14.39 19.98
N VAL A 991 -20.75 -14.10 18.92
CA VAL A 991 -19.59 -14.92 18.52
C VAL A 991 -18.49 -14.87 19.59
N ALA A 992 -18.21 -13.70 20.16
CA ALA A 992 -17.23 -13.55 21.23
C ALA A 992 -17.62 -14.38 22.47
N SER A 993 -18.90 -14.44 22.83
CA SER A 993 -19.38 -15.31 23.91
C SER A 993 -19.13 -16.80 23.62
N LEU A 994 -19.20 -17.23 22.36
CA LEU A 994 -18.82 -18.60 21.99
C LEU A 994 -17.30 -18.84 22.08
N TYR A 995 -16.48 -17.82 21.84
CA TYR A 995 -15.04 -17.93 22.07
C TYR A 995 -14.74 -18.15 23.55
N GLU A 996 -15.41 -17.42 24.44
CA GLU A 996 -15.29 -17.63 25.88
C GLU A 996 -15.75 -19.04 26.29
N GLU A 997 -16.86 -19.55 25.73
CA GLU A 997 -17.31 -20.93 25.93
C GLU A 997 -16.23 -21.94 25.51
N LEU A 998 -15.63 -21.75 24.33
CA LEU A 998 -14.59 -22.64 23.80
C LEU A 998 -13.28 -22.61 24.59
N LEU A 999 -12.86 -21.44 25.06
CA LEU A 999 -11.61 -21.28 25.78
C LEU A 999 -11.71 -21.76 27.24
N ASN A 1000 -12.92 -21.92 27.76
CA ASN A 1000 -13.18 -22.46 29.10
C ASN A 1000 -13.37 -23.99 29.10
N HIS A 1001 -13.50 -24.61 27.93
CA HIS A 1001 -13.48 -26.06 27.70
C HIS A 1001 -12.06 -26.58 27.55
#